data_AF-A0A6A6CHZ1-F1
#
_entry.id   AF-A0A6A6CHZ1-F1
#
_cell.length_a   1.000
_cell.length_b   1.000
_cell.length_c   1.000
_cell.angle_alpha   90.00
_cell.angle_beta   90.00
_cell.angle_gamma   90.00
#
_symmetry.space_group_name_H-M   'P 1'
#
loop_
_entity.id
_entity.type
_entity.pdbx_description
1 polymer ?
#
loop_
_entity_poly.entity_id
_entity_poly.type
_entity_poly.pdbx_seq_one_letter_code
_entity_poly.pdbx_strand_id
1 'polypeptide(L)'
;MASNTSTAAFTHNFLCQRLLQDIKELQDKPYPGIAVHIQDDDMTKACLVVRPENERPLHMTMYFPKQYPLEPPEISMDSKNVLHPNIFDDYICINILKGADGYTPAYTLKGICIQMLSFFASAKIDQDEGYTVDRAKWAKVIEEEESRWGMLRRDTGRFECKKCDFGCATTPGGDARPCDTPMSGTSDVKPPTPPNDQTATDSATEDEGGKKAKLQLVDLPEDVLLLFCDYLEEEDLFLAARAWNGFSRLIRRYNIIRTRELQCFTLKRGFKDLDLGIGVHATTRPRAIKSEFDLISRDAYDLYDVRRSIQGLRFEYWLPLPISEKHWDRVRKDIDERLNAIARAGGVDGTLDTVIYNFMNEIVVQLSTSAAELESRQTPRHVPYLPSYMRQDAPKSTLTHASEKAIEGYFQLFHLLLCLAIERPSIVEHANSMLKKFIDGQRDKQAVPNLGHLLIMILISDVDVSEELTKALIKEAVTRNVVWMLEPLPKGKGMLELSFMETSAISDYRLERTFIAGKTSYRLFMFLNLMRKIVNQARTFTDKDGNTQKMTLQQLRDELFRRHGAPPNGAAASMAQAIRDIQYVSNFPQFLANMGLPMPNKANFTTFLRQTVKDSMDKGYSRWALQQDAALDFRLVEDPNVEVPEGMQPRRYGGGASHLSFFPDGGRGGGRGGRGDRGGRGGGRGRDRGRGGY
;
A
#
# COMPACT_ATOMS: atom_id res chain seq x y z
N MET A 1 -41.10 21.18 4.06
CA MET A 1 -39.79 21.65 4.55
C MET A 1 -39.47 21.09 5.95
N ALA A 2 -39.68 19.79 6.20
CA ALA A 2 -39.42 19.15 7.51
C ALA A 2 -38.62 17.84 7.38
N SER A 3 -37.89 17.66 6.28
CA SER A 3 -37.08 16.45 6.01
C SER A 3 -35.56 16.68 6.08
N ASN A 4 -35.10 17.93 6.25
CA ASN A 4 -33.67 18.27 6.25
C ASN A 4 -33.06 18.45 7.64
N THR A 5 -33.86 18.57 8.70
CA THR A 5 -33.37 18.78 10.07
C THR A 5 -33.01 17.48 10.79
N SER A 6 -33.56 16.32 10.40
CA SER A 6 -33.29 15.03 11.05
C SER A 6 -31.93 14.43 10.62
N THR A 7 -31.53 14.61 9.36
CA THR A 7 -30.24 14.13 8.81
C THR A 7 -29.05 14.97 9.29
N ALA A 8 -29.24 16.27 9.52
CA ALA A 8 -28.20 17.15 10.07
C ALA A 8 -27.88 16.87 11.56
N ALA A 9 -28.87 16.44 12.35
CA ALA A 9 -28.66 16.09 13.76
C ALA A 9 -27.91 14.75 13.93
N PHE A 10 -28.07 13.80 13.00
CA PHE A 10 -27.36 12.52 13.03
C PHE A 10 -25.89 12.64 12.59
N THR A 11 -25.60 13.58 11.68
CA THR A 11 -24.26 13.82 11.10
C THR A 11 -23.32 14.61 12.01
N HIS A 12 -23.82 15.31 13.03
CA HIS A 12 -22.99 15.95 14.07
C HIS A 12 -22.45 14.97 15.13
N ASN A 13 -22.80 13.67 15.03
CA ASN A 13 -22.57 12.68 16.09
C ASN A 13 -21.22 11.93 15.95
N PHE A 14 -20.71 11.66 14.75
CA PHE A 14 -19.50 10.81 14.61
C PHE A 14 -18.21 11.46 15.12
N LEU A 15 -17.99 12.76 14.87
CA LEU A 15 -16.80 13.47 15.38
C LEU A 15 -16.81 13.58 16.91
N CYS A 16 -17.99 13.83 17.50
CA CYS A 16 -18.14 13.83 18.95
C CYS A 16 -17.93 12.43 19.55
N GLN A 17 -18.52 11.39 18.95
CA GLN A 17 -18.26 9.99 19.33
C GLN A 17 -16.78 9.64 19.24
N ARG A 18 -16.10 10.14 18.21
CA ARG A 18 -14.66 9.94 18.01
C ARG A 18 -13.84 10.56 19.14
N LEU A 19 -14.16 11.80 19.55
CA LEU A 19 -13.53 12.43 20.71
C LEU A 19 -13.80 11.66 22.00
N LEU A 20 -15.05 11.25 22.25
CA LEU A 20 -15.43 10.49 23.44
C LEU A 20 -14.72 9.12 23.47
N GLN A 21 -14.56 8.46 22.33
CA GLN A 21 -13.81 7.21 22.21
C GLN A 21 -12.34 7.40 22.59
N ASP A 22 -11.72 8.48 22.11
CA ASP A 22 -10.32 8.81 22.40
C ASP A 22 -10.10 9.20 23.88
N ILE A 23 -11.03 9.94 24.48
CA ILE A 23 -11.03 10.23 25.92
C ILE A 23 -11.17 8.94 26.73
N LYS A 24 -12.12 8.08 26.35
CA LYS A 24 -12.34 6.80 27.01
C LYS A 24 -11.10 5.90 26.93
N GLU A 25 -10.43 5.84 25.77
CA GLU A 25 -9.19 5.07 25.61
C GLU A 25 -8.10 5.53 26.60
N LEU A 26 -7.96 6.83 26.82
CA LEU A 26 -7.00 7.39 27.78
C LEU A 26 -7.38 7.13 29.24
N GLN A 27 -8.67 7.15 29.57
CA GLN A 27 -9.16 6.91 30.93
C GLN A 27 -9.09 5.42 31.31
N ASP A 28 -9.54 4.54 30.41
CA ASP A 28 -9.52 3.09 30.63
C ASP A 28 -8.09 2.54 30.61
N LYS A 29 -7.19 3.17 29.83
CA LYS A 29 -5.80 2.72 29.63
C LYS A 29 -4.80 3.86 29.80
N PRO A 30 -4.53 4.29 31.04
CA PRO A 30 -3.54 5.33 31.30
C PRO A 30 -2.17 4.90 30.79
N TYR A 31 -1.41 5.86 30.25
CA TYR A 31 -0.05 5.61 29.78
C TYR A 31 0.96 6.11 30.84
N PRO A 32 1.99 5.33 31.21
CA PRO A 32 2.98 5.75 32.19
C PRO A 32 3.60 7.11 31.86
N GLY A 33 3.56 8.03 32.82
CA GLY A 33 4.07 9.39 32.63
C GLY A 33 3.13 10.34 31.89
N ILE A 34 1.89 9.96 31.58
CA ILE A 34 0.86 10.82 30.99
C ILE A 34 -0.37 10.82 31.89
N ALA A 35 -0.86 12.01 32.23
CA ALA A 35 -2.17 12.19 32.85
C ALA A 35 -2.97 13.23 32.08
N VAL A 36 -4.20 12.88 31.69
CA VAL A 36 -5.14 13.77 30.99
C VAL A 36 -6.36 13.96 31.87
N HIS A 37 -6.68 15.21 32.18
CA HIS A 37 -7.86 15.58 32.95
C HIS A 37 -8.79 16.42 32.07
N ILE A 38 -9.93 15.85 31.68
CA ILE A 38 -10.98 16.56 30.94
C ILE A 38 -11.70 17.50 31.91
N GLN A 39 -11.93 18.75 31.52
CA GLN A 39 -12.57 19.72 32.39
C GLN A 39 -14.08 19.42 32.53
N ASP A 40 -14.57 19.41 33.77
CA ASP A 40 -15.97 19.07 34.09
C ASP A 40 -16.99 20.02 33.43
N ASP A 41 -16.62 21.29 33.25
CA ASP A 41 -17.44 22.36 32.69
C ASP A 41 -17.33 22.49 31.16
N ASP A 42 -16.28 21.93 30.55
CA ASP A 42 -15.99 22.08 29.13
C ASP A 42 -15.19 20.88 28.58
N MET A 43 -15.90 19.90 27.99
CA MET A 43 -15.27 18.73 27.36
C MET A 43 -14.41 19.07 26.13
N THR A 44 -14.44 20.31 25.63
CA THR A 44 -13.52 20.75 24.58
C THR A 44 -12.15 21.16 25.13
N LYS A 45 -11.96 21.10 26.45
CA LYS A 45 -10.69 21.43 27.10
C LYS A 45 -10.22 20.31 28.02
N ALA A 46 -8.91 20.13 28.05
CA ALA A 46 -8.26 19.19 28.93
C ALA A 46 -6.93 19.75 29.46
N CYS A 47 -6.57 19.33 30.67
CA CYS A 47 -5.22 19.47 31.18
C CYS A 47 -4.41 18.23 30.79
N LEU A 48 -3.25 18.44 30.15
CA LEU A 48 -2.28 17.39 29.84
C LEU A 48 -1.07 17.56 30.75
N VAL A 49 -0.79 16.55 31.56
CA VAL A 49 0.41 16.47 32.39
C VAL A 49 1.31 15.37 31.85
N VAL A 50 2.51 15.73 31.41
CA VAL A 50 3.55 14.78 31.00
C VAL A 50 4.67 14.76 32.04
N ARG A 51 5.23 13.57 32.29
CA ARG A 51 6.31 13.32 33.25
C ARG A 51 7.45 12.59 32.51
N PRO A 52 8.31 13.31 31.78
CA PRO A 52 9.47 12.71 31.14
C PRO A 52 10.44 12.17 32.20
N GLU A 53 11.16 11.09 31.88
CA GLU A 53 12.11 10.47 32.79
C GLU A 53 13.26 11.45 33.10
N ASN A 54 13.64 11.58 34.39
CA ASN A 54 14.69 12.48 34.86
C ASN A 54 14.45 13.98 34.59
N GLU A 55 13.21 14.39 34.30
CA GLU A 55 12.84 15.78 34.12
C GLU A 55 11.70 16.20 35.05
N ARG A 56 11.51 17.51 35.18
CA ARG A 56 10.35 18.02 35.93
C ARG A 56 9.05 17.76 35.15
N PRO A 57 7.94 17.43 35.83
CA PRO A 57 6.63 17.36 35.20
C PRO A 57 6.25 18.66 34.49
N LEU A 58 5.59 18.54 33.35
CA LEU A 58 5.11 19.65 32.55
C LEU A 58 3.59 19.59 32.43
N HIS A 59 2.95 20.72 32.67
CA HIS A 59 1.53 20.95 32.39
C HIS A 59 1.34 21.74 31.10
N MET A 60 0.37 21.28 30.31
CA MET A 60 -0.12 21.92 29.10
C MET A 60 -1.65 21.96 29.12
N THR A 61 -2.21 22.97 28.46
CA THR A 61 -3.65 23.09 28.23
C THR A 61 -3.93 22.65 26.79
N MET A 62 -4.87 21.73 26.65
CA MET A 62 -5.30 21.18 25.37
C MET A 62 -6.71 21.64 25.04
N TYR A 63 -6.91 22.10 23.82
CA TYR A 63 -8.22 22.46 23.26
C TYR A 63 -8.55 21.60 22.05
N PHE A 64 -9.75 21.00 22.08
CA PHE A 64 -10.30 20.20 21.00
C PHE A 64 -11.15 21.09 20.08
N PRO A 65 -10.75 21.29 18.82
CA PRO A 65 -11.58 22.04 17.88
C PRO A 65 -12.90 21.30 17.61
N LYS A 66 -13.93 22.04 17.19
CA LYS A 66 -15.24 21.46 16.84
C LYS A 66 -15.16 20.38 15.78
N GLN A 67 -14.15 20.44 14.91
CA GLN A 67 -13.93 19.50 13.83
C GLN A 67 -12.92 18.39 14.17
N TYR A 68 -12.50 18.24 15.42
CA TYR A 68 -11.63 17.12 15.82
C TYR A 68 -12.24 15.76 15.41
N PRO A 69 -11.48 14.82 14.79
CA PRO A 69 -10.04 14.84 14.52
C PRO A 69 -9.68 15.30 13.09
N LEU A 70 -10.53 16.03 12.38
CA LEU A 70 -10.17 16.60 11.07
C LEU A 70 -9.09 17.68 11.21
N GLU A 71 -9.13 18.40 12.32
CA GLU A 71 -8.15 19.40 12.75
C GLU A 71 -7.42 18.88 14.02
N PRO A 72 -6.11 19.16 14.15
CA PRO A 72 -5.36 18.77 15.34
C PRO A 72 -5.89 19.47 16.59
N PRO A 73 -5.71 18.89 17.79
CA PRO A 73 -5.92 19.62 19.02
C PRO A 73 -4.88 20.74 19.14
N GLU A 74 -5.29 21.88 19.70
CA GLU A 74 -4.35 22.94 20.07
C GLU A 74 -3.76 22.62 21.44
N ILE A 75 -2.45 22.69 21.58
CA ILE A 75 -1.76 22.40 22.85
C ILE A 75 -0.82 23.57 23.17
N SER A 76 -1.03 24.18 24.33
CA SER A 76 -0.26 25.32 24.83
C SER A 76 0.49 24.95 26.11
N MET A 77 1.73 25.42 26.21
CA MET A 77 2.60 25.21 27.38
C MET A 77 2.23 26.17 28.51
N ASP A 78 1.81 25.63 29.66
CA ASP A 78 1.53 26.43 30.86
C ASP A 78 2.75 26.55 31.77
N SER A 79 3.60 25.52 31.76
CA SER A 79 4.78 25.44 32.63
C SER A 79 5.80 26.50 32.25
N LYS A 80 6.24 27.30 33.23
CA LYS A 80 7.19 28.40 33.01
C LYS A 80 8.62 27.93 32.92
N ASN A 81 9.44 28.66 32.17
CA ASN A 81 10.88 28.42 31.97
C ASN A 81 11.24 27.06 31.37
N VAL A 82 10.45 26.55 30.43
CA VAL A 82 10.82 25.34 29.68
C VAL A 82 11.90 25.71 28.66
N LEU A 83 13.12 25.22 28.87
CA LEU A 83 14.23 25.41 27.95
C LEU A 83 14.20 24.33 26.87
N HIS A 84 13.66 24.67 25.71
CA HIS A 84 13.57 23.75 24.58
C HIS A 84 13.61 24.52 23.24
N PRO A 85 14.43 24.10 22.26
CA PRO A 85 14.58 24.75 20.96
C PRO A 85 13.27 25.01 20.19
N ASN A 86 12.29 24.13 20.36
CA ASN A 86 11.01 24.17 19.64
C ASN A 86 9.84 24.67 20.52
N ILE A 87 10.12 25.36 21.64
CA ILE A 87 9.11 25.99 22.48
C ILE A 87 9.30 27.51 22.40
N PHE A 88 8.25 28.22 21.99
CA PHE A 88 8.25 29.67 21.82
C PHE A 88 7.15 30.25 22.70
N ASP A 89 7.52 30.75 23.88
CA ASP A 89 6.58 31.10 24.96
C ASP A 89 5.66 29.92 25.33
N ASP A 90 4.39 29.99 24.94
CA ASP A 90 3.39 28.94 25.14
C ASP A 90 3.20 28.04 23.91
N TYR A 91 3.74 28.41 22.74
CA TYR A 91 3.59 27.67 21.49
C TYR A 91 4.57 26.49 21.37
N ILE A 92 4.05 25.31 21.02
CA ILE A 92 4.81 24.07 20.82
C ILE A 92 4.96 23.79 19.32
N CYS A 93 6.17 23.90 18.79
CA CYS A 93 6.45 23.62 17.38
C CYS A 93 6.77 22.14 17.15
N ILE A 94 5.75 21.34 16.82
CA ILE A 94 5.89 19.91 16.47
C ILE A 94 4.98 19.53 15.30
N ASN A 95 5.50 18.72 14.38
CA ASN A 95 4.82 18.40 13.11
C ASN A 95 3.44 17.76 13.30
N ILE A 96 3.23 16.96 14.34
CA ILE A 96 1.93 16.33 14.62
C ILE A 96 0.83 17.35 15.00
N LEU A 97 1.20 18.57 15.41
CA LEU A 97 0.23 19.65 15.67
C LEU A 97 0.15 20.65 14.51
N LYS A 98 1.08 20.57 13.54
CA LYS A 98 1.02 21.38 12.32
C LYS A 98 0.02 20.74 11.36
N GLY A 99 -0.91 21.53 10.81
CA GLY A 99 -1.99 21.06 9.94
C GLY A 99 -1.52 20.35 8.65
N ALA A 100 -1.63 21.01 7.50
CA ALA A 100 -1.58 20.38 6.17
C ALA A 100 -0.33 19.52 5.83
N ASP A 101 0.76 19.67 6.59
CA ASP A 101 2.07 19.08 6.31
C ASP A 101 2.55 18.05 7.35
N GLY A 102 1.76 17.76 8.41
CA GLY A 102 2.20 16.82 9.46
C GLY A 102 1.11 16.12 10.27
N TYR A 103 -0.09 16.71 10.38
CA TYR A 103 -1.23 16.08 11.06
C TYR A 103 -2.05 15.19 10.13
N THR A 104 -2.53 14.07 10.66
CA THR A 104 -3.53 13.24 10.01
C THR A 104 -4.66 12.89 10.99
N PRO A 105 -5.93 12.88 10.55
CA PRO A 105 -7.07 12.40 11.35
C PRO A 105 -6.94 10.94 11.81
N ALA A 106 -5.93 10.22 11.31
CA ALA A 106 -5.59 8.89 11.77
C ALA A 106 -4.99 8.84 13.17
N TYR A 107 -4.46 9.95 13.68
CA TYR A 107 -3.91 10.00 15.02
C TYR A 107 -5.00 9.92 16.08
N THR A 108 -4.76 9.09 17.10
CA THR A 108 -5.59 9.06 18.31
C THR A 108 -5.06 10.08 19.31
N LEU A 109 -5.92 10.57 20.19
CA LEU A 109 -5.51 11.43 21.29
C LEU A 109 -4.39 10.80 22.13
N LYS A 110 -4.49 9.50 22.45
CA LYS A 110 -3.43 8.76 23.12
C LYS A 110 -2.11 8.80 22.35
N GLY A 111 -2.15 8.59 21.03
CA GLY A 111 -0.98 8.70 20.17
C GLY A 111 -0.35 10.10 20.21
N ILE A 112 -1.17 11.16 20.19
CA ILE A 112 -0.69 12.55 20.29
C ILE A 112 -0.03 12.79 21.66
N CYS A 113 -0.64 12.34 22.76
CA CYS A 113 -0.06 12.49 24.09
C CYS A 113 1.26 11.73 24.26
N ILE A 114 1.38 10.52 23.69
CA ILE A 114 2.63 9.75 23.67
C ILE A 114 3.72 10.50 22.88
N GLN A 115 3.37 11.10 21.75
CA GLN A 115 4.31 11.94 20.99
C GLN A 115 4.74 13.16 21.78
N MET A 116 3.85 13.78 22.57
CA MET A 116 4.23 14.88 23.48
C MET A 116 5.23 14.42 24.54
N LEU A 117 4.95 13.29 25.21
CA LEU A 117 5.89 12.73 26.19
C LEU A 117 7.25 12.44 25.55
N SER A 118 7.27 11.78 24.38
CA SER A 118 8.49 11.46 23.65
C SER A 118 9.26 12.70 23.21
N PHE A 119 8.55 13.76 22.79
CA PHE A 119 9.15 15.03 22.38
C PHE A 119 9.92 15.66 23.55
N PHE A 120 9.32 15.71 24.74
CA PHE A 120 10.00 16.24 25.92
C PHE A 120 11.02 15.28 26.53
N ALA A 121 10.96 13.97 26.27
CA ALA A 121 11.98 13.02 26.75
C ALA A 121 13.23 12.95 25.85
N SER A 122 13.19 13.48 24.62
CA SER A 122 14.30 13.34 23.67
C SER A 122 15.46 14.31 23.96
N ALA A 123 16.67 13.77 24.06
CA ALA A 123 17.90 14.57 24.15
C ALA A 123 18.34 15.15 22.79
N LYS A 124 17.88 14.55 21.69
CA LYS A 124 18.21 14.92 20.31
C LYS A 124 16.95 15.43 19.61
N ILE A 125 16.97 16.68 19.20
CA ILE A 125 15.80 17.39 18.67
C ILE A 125 16.06 17.71 17.21
N ASP A 126 15.27 17.11 16.32
CA ASP A 126 15.32 17.41 14.90
C ASP A 126 14.70 18.78 14.62
N GLN A 127 15.37 19.54 13.74
CA GLN A 127 14.96 20.87 13.30
C GLN A 127 14.42 20.80 11.87
N ASP A 128 13.57 21.76 11.49
CA ASP A 128 12.92 21.81 10.18
C ASP A 128 13.94 21.87 9.01
N GLU A 129 15.18 22.33 9.26
CA GLU A 129 16.28 22.37 8.27
C GLU A 129 17.08 21.05 8.17
N GLY A 130 16.63 19.97 8.82
CA GLY A 130 17.19 18.62 8.68
C GLY A 130 18.47 18.36 9.47
N TYR A 131 18.82 19.22 10.43
CA TYR A 131 19.88 18.98 11.40
C TYR A 131 19.29 18.68 12.79
N THR A 132 20.10 18.06 13.65
CA THR A 132 19.69 17.66 15.00
C THR A 132 20.45 18.48 16.04
N VAL A 133 19.73 18.97 17.05
CA VAL A 133 20.26 19.74 18.17
C VAL A 133 20.31 18.86 19.43
N ASP A 134 21.43 18.91 20.15
CA ASP A 134 21.54 18.35 21.49
C ASP A 134 20.93 19.34 22.50
N ARG A 135 19.86 18.93 23.16
CA ARG A 135 19.06 19.80 24.03
C ARG A 135 19.87 20.37 25.19
N ALA A 136 20.73 19.55 25.81
CA ALA A 136 21.51 19.97 26.98
C ALA A 136 22.60 20.98 26.60
N LYS A 137 23.24 20.77 25.44
CA LYS A 137 24.22 21.74 24.91
C LYS A 137 23.54 23.06 24.54
N TRP A 138 22.39 22.99 23.87
CA TRP A 138 21.63 24.18 23.49
C TRP A 138 21.19 24.98 24.73
N ALA A 139 20.65 24.30 25.74
CA ALA A 139 20.21 24.96 26.98
C ALA A 139 21.35 25.70 27.68
N LYS A 140 22.55 25.10 27.75
CA LYS A 140 23.74 25.77 28.33
C LYS A 140 24.13 27.03 27.59
N VAL A 141 24.12 27.02 26.25
CA VAL A 141 24.45 28.21 25.45
C VAL A 141 23.45 29.33 25.73
N ILE A 142 22.15 29.01 25.77
CA ILE A 142 21.11 30.00 26.08
C ILE A 142 21.26 30.54 27.49
N GLU A 143 21.52 29.71 28.49
CA GLU A 143 21.74 30.14 29.88
C GLU A 143 22.96 31.08 30.01
N GLU A 144 24.06 30.76 29.29
CA GLU A 144 25.26 31.60 29.23
C GLU A 144 24.99 32.95 28.54
N GLU A 145 24.23 32.95 27.44
CA GLU A 145 23.85 34.18 26.74
C GLU A 145 22.88 35.05 27.55
N GLU A 146 21.84 34.46 28.15
CA GLU A 146 20.88 35.15 29.04
C GLU A 146 21.62 35.80 30.23
N SER A 147 22.60 35.09 30.80
CA SER A 147 23.46 35.61 31.88
C SER A 147 24.35 36.77 31.40
N ARG A 148 24.92 36.68 30.20
CA ARG A 148 25.80 37.72 29.62
C ARG A 148 25.06 39.02 29.33
N TRP A 149 23.80 38.96 28.93
CA TRP A 149 22.97 40.13 28.60
C TRP A 149 22.09 40.63 29.75
N GLY A 150 22.21 40.05 30.95
CA GLY A 150 21.41 40.45 32.13
C GLY A 150 19.91 40.15 31.99
N MET A 151 19.53 39.25 31.08
CA MET A 151 18.15 38.80 30.85
C MET A 151 17.81 37.60 31.75
N LEU A 152 17.98 37.74 33.07
CA LEU A 152 17.55 36.71 34.01
C LEU A 152 16.04 36.51 33.92
N ARG A 153 15.60 35.27 33.62
CA ARG A 153 14.18 34.87 33.62
C ARG A 153 13.59 35.16 35.00
N ARG A 154 12.79 36.22 35.07
CA ARG A 154 12.39 36.89 36.32
C ARG A 154 11.20 36.23 37.01
N ASP A 155 10.66 35.16 36.44
CA ASP A 155 9.48 34.45 36.98
C ASP A 155 9.85 33.01 37.33
N THR A 156 10.06 32.74 38.62
CA THR A 156 10.28 31.40 39.20
C THR A 156 8.97 30.73 39.61
N GLY A 157 7.81 31.31 39.28
CA GLY A 157 6.50 30.79 39.64
C GLY A 157 6.31 29.36 39.14
N ARG A 158 6.16 28.43 40.08
CA ARG A 158 5.66 27.09 39.78
C ARG A 158 4.22 27.26 39.28
N PHE A 159 3.94 26.82 38.06
CA PHE A 159 2.57 26.84 37.54
C PHE A 159 1.69 25.92 38.41
N GLU A 160 0.57 26.44 38.88
CA GLU A 160 -0.45 25.71 39.62
C GLU A 160 -1.75 25.73 38.83
N CYS A 161 -2.30 24.54 38.55
CA CYS A 161 -3.55 24.42 37.83
C CYS A 161 -4.73 24.42 38.81
N LYS A 162 -5.78 25.18 38.49
CA LYS A 162 -7.03 25.18 39.27
C LYS A 162 -7.99 24.06 38.90
N LYS A 163 -7.72 23.37 37.78
CA LYS A 163 -8.58 22.35 37.20
C LYS A 163 -8.05 20.94 37.44
N CYS A 164 -6.77 20.76 37.74
CA CYS A 164 -6.18 19.46 38.07
C CYS A 164 -5.17 19.60 39.21
N ASP A 165 -4.68 18.49 39.75
CA ASP A 165 -3.77 18.47 40.91
C ASP A 165 -2.32 18.92 40.59
N PHE A 166 -2.08 19.51 39.42
CA PHE A 166 -0.74 19.95 39.03
C PHE A 166 -0.31 21.20 39.82
N GLY A 167 0.77 21.06 40.60
CA GLY A 167 1.36 22.16 41.35
C GLY A 167 0.77 22.38 42.74
N CYS A 168 -0.42 21.83 43.04
CA CYS A 168 -0.98 21.88 44.39
C CYS A 168 -0.09 21.13 45.38
N ALA A 169 0.38 21.82 46.43
CA ALA A 169 0.94 21.17 47.60
C ALA A 169 -0.20 20.44 48.32
N THR A 170 -0.24 19.11 48.26
CA THR A 170 -1.10 18.32 49.14
C THR A 170 -0.79 18.70 50.58
N THR A 171 -1.77 19.25 51.29
CA THR A 171 -1.71 19.43 52.74
C THR A 171 -1.36 18.09 53.39
N PRO A 172 -0.39 18.04 54.34
CA PRO A 172 -0.10 16.81 55.07
C PRO A 172 -1.27 16.50 56.01
N GLY A 173 -2.22 15.69 55.54
CA GLY A 173 -3.41 15.29 56.31
C GLY A 173 -4.65 15.15 55.45
N GLY A 174 -4.70 14.14 54.59
CA GLY A 174 -5.88 13.74 53.85
C GLY A 174 -5.57 12.47 53.08
N ASP A 175 -6.26 11.38 53.39
CA ASP A 175 -5.97 10.01 52.96
C ASP A 175 -5.80 9.88 51.43
N ALA A 176 -4.55 9.90 50.97
CA ALA A 176 -4.18 9.35 49.68
C ALA A 176 -4.34 7.83 49.76
N ARG A 177 -5.38 7.29 49.11
CA ARG A 177 -5.40 5.86 48.77
C ARG A 177 -4.23 5.60 47.81
N PRO A 178 -3.25 4.75 48.17
CA PRO A 178 -2.19 4.38 47.25
C PRO A 178 -2.75 3.36 46.27
N CYS A 179 -2.79 3.71 44.98
CA CYS A 179 -2.98 2.73 43.91
C CYS A 179 -1.72 2.66 43.06
N ASP A 180 -0.59 2.37 43.72
CA ASP A 180 0.65 1.92 43.09
C ASP A 180 1.16 0.75 43.95
N THR A 181 0.93 -0.47 43.48
CA THR A 181 1.70 -1.63 43.97
C THR A 181 2.56 -2.13 42.81
N PRO A 182 3.89 -2.11 42.92
CA PRO A 182 4.76 -2.80 41.99
C PRO A 182 4.76 -4.29 42.36
N MET A 183 4.15 -5.14 41.54
CA MET A 183 4.39 -6.59 41.63
C MET A 183 5.76 -6.90 41.02
N SER A 184 6.81 -6.73 41.84
CA SER A 184 8.06 -7.45 41.66
C SER A 184 7.88 -8.86 42.23
N GLY A 185 7.92 -9.85 41.35
CA GLY A 185 7.87 -11.26 41.69
C GLY A 185 8.76 -12.03 40.71
N THR A 186 10.07 -11.80 40.77
CA THR A 186 11.05 -12.73 40.19
C THR A 186 10.96 -14.04 40.96
N SER A 187 10.41 -15.06 40.34
CA SER A 187 10.64 -16.45 40.73
C SER A 187 11.08 -17.22 39.49
N ASP A 188 12.30 -17.75 39.57
CA ASP A 188 12.89 -18.64 38.58
C ASP A 188 11.96 -19.82 38.31
N VAL A 189 11.40 -19.88 37.11
CA VAL A 189 10.70 -21.07 36.61
C VAL A 189 11.40 -21.56 35.34
N LYS A 190 12.07 -22.70 35.50
CA LYS A 190 12.69 -23.50 34.45
C LYS A 190 11.62 -23.93 33.42
N PRO A 191 11.91 -23.94 32.10
CA PRO A 191 10.90 -24.26 31.09
C PRO A 191 10.47 -25.73 31.13
N PRO A 192 9.17 -26.08 31.02
CA PRO A 192 8.74 -27.44 30.79
C PRO A 192 8.79 -27.78 29.29
N THR A 193 9.36 -28.93 28.99
CA THR A 193 9.31 -29.64 27.70
C THR A 193 7.87 -30.03 27.32
N PRO A 194 7.53 -30.15 26.03
CA PRO A 194 6.17 -30.44 25.60
C PRO A 194 5.80 -31.91 25.86
N PRO A 195 4.56 -32.24 26.27
CA PRO A 195 4.09 -33.62 26.22
C PRO A 195 3.67 -33.98 24.80
N ASN A 196 4.09 -35.19 24.45
CA ASN A 196 3.88 -35.88 23.20
C ASN A 196 2.41 -36.28 23.02
N ASP A 197 1.98 -36.24 21.77
CA ASP A 197 0.71 -36.73 21.24
C ASP A 197 0.52 -38.22 21.56
N GLN A 198 -0.58 -38.61 22.23
CA GLN A 198 -1.15 -39.96 22.13
C GLN A 198 -2.68 -39.95 22.27
N THR A 199 -3.31 -40.38 21.18
CA THR A 199 -4.69 -40.85 21.01
C THR A 199 -5.05 -42.05 21.90
N ALA A 200 -6.28 -42.10 22.42
CA ALA A 200 -7.07 -43.31 22.74
C ALA A 200 -8.43 -42.89 23.37
N THR A 201 -9.55 -42.96 22.62
CA THR A 201 -10.53 -44.07 22.50
C THR A 201 -11.53 -44.22 23.67
N ASP A 202 -12.79 -44.33 23.26
CA ASP A 202 -14.02 -44.49 24.02
C ASP A 202 -13.98 -45.54 25.13
N SER A 203 -14.63 -45.25 26.26
CA SER A 203 -15.60 -46.19 26.87
C SER A 203 -16.55 -45.40 27.79
N ALA A 204 -17.84 -45.47 27.47
CA ALA A 204 -18.91 -45.00 28.34
C ALA A 204 -19.13 -45.99 29.50
N THR A 205 -19.26 -45.47 30.71
CA THR A 205 -20.02 -46.11 31.79
C THR A 205 -20.76 -45.01 32.54
N GLU A 206 -22.08 -45.16 32.55
CA GLU A 206 -23.05 -44.34 33.26
C GLU A 206 -22.79 -44.42 34.77
N ASP A 207 -22.88 -43.29 35.46
CA ASP A 207 -23.18 -43.27 36.89
C ASP A 207 -23.99 -42.02 37.24
N GLU A 208 -25.23 -42.26 37.68
CA GLU A 208 -26.18 -41.25 38.15
C GLU A 208 -25.76 -40.74 39.53
N GLY A 209 -25.43 -39.45 39.62
CA GLY A 209 -25.23 -38.77 40.89
C GLY A 209 -24.93 -37.30 40.64
N GLY A 210 -25.95 -36.44 40.78
CA GLY A 210 -25.93 -35.02 40.45
C GLY A 210 -24.80 -34.22 41.09
N LYS A 211 -23.61 -34.27 40.50
CA LYS A 211 -22.54 -33.28 40.65
C LYS A 211 -22.69 -32.34 39.47
N LYS A 212 -22.99 -31.05 39.73
CA LYS A 212 -22.91 -30.01 38.68
C LYS A 212 -21.57 -30.18 37.98
N ALA A 213 -21.60 -30.61 36.71
CA ALA A 213 -20.38 -30.79 35.92
C ALA A 213 -19.60 -29.47 36.02
N LYS A 214 -18.32 -29.56 36.43
CA LYS A 214 -17.45 -28.37 36.42
C LYS A 214 -17.29 -28.00 34.96
N LEU A 215 -18.06 -27.01 34.51
CA LEU A 215 -17.96 -26.46 33.17
C LEU A 215 -16.53 -25.94 32.99
N GLN A 216 -15.77 -26.60 32.13
CA GLN A 216 -14.42 -26.18 31.81
C GLN A 216 -14.49 -25.18 30.66
N LEU A 217 -13.46 -24.35 30.54
CA LEU A 217 -13.34 -23.39 29.43
C LEU A 217 -13.43 -24.08 28.05
N VAL A 218 -12.95 -25.33 27.96
CA VAL A 218 -13.03 -26.16 26.74
C VAL A 218 -14.45 -26.60 26.38
N ASP A 219 -15.37 -26.59 27.35
CA ASP A 219 -16.77 -27.01 27.19
C ASP A 219 -17.66 -25.84 26.75
N LEU A 220 -17.14 -24.62 26.75
CA LEU A 220 -17.89 -23.44 26.33
C LEU A 220 -18.05 -23.39 24.80
N PRO A 221 -19.26 -23.11 24.30
CA PRO A 221 -19.49 -22.85 22.89
C PRO A 221 -18.57 -21.75 22.31
N GLU A 222 -18.17 -21.91 21.04
CA GLU A 222 -17.23 -20.97 20.39
C GLU A 222 -17.77 -19.54 20.33
N ASP A 223 -19.08 -19.34 20.22
CA ASP A 223 -19.74 -18.03 20.24
C ASP A 223 -19.60 -17.32 21.60
N VAL A 224 -19.68 -18.07 22.71
CA VAL A 224 -19.40 -17.53 24.05
C VAL A 224 -17.92 -17.17 24.18
N LEU A 225 -17.02 -18.02 23.67
CA LEU A 225 -15.58 -17.75 23.67
C LEU A 225 -15.21 -16.53 22.81
N LEU A 226 -15.92 -16.32 21.69
CA LEU A 226 -15.77 -15.12 20.87
C LEU A 226 -16.24 -13.86 21.59
N LEU A 227 -17.30 -13.94 22.40
CA LEU A 227 -17.72 -12.82 23.24
C LEU A 227 -16.61 -12.44 24.23
N PHE A 228 -15.95 -13.42 24.87
CA PHE A 228 -14.78 -13.11 25.71
C PHE A 228 -13.68 -12.42 24.90
N CYS A 229 -13.36 -12.93 23.71
CA CYS A 229 -12.38 -12.29 22.84
C CYS A 229 -12.74 -10.83 22.56
N ASP A 230 -14.01 -10.49 22.31
CA ASP A 230 -14.46 -9.12 22.04
C ASP A 230 -14.23 -8.16 23.22
N TYR A 231 -14.24 -8.66 24.46
CA TYR A 231 -13.94 -7.87 25.67
C TYR A 231 -12.46 -7.84 26.04
N LEU A 232 -11.65 -8.77 25.55
CA LEU A 232 -10.21 -8.78 25.79
C LEU A 232 -9.50 -7.77 24.90
N GLU A 233 -8.56 -7.04 25.47
CA GLU A 233 -7.65 -6.19 24.71
C GLU A 233 -6.69 -7.03 23.88
N GLU A 234 -5.95 -6.41 22.95
CA GLU A 234 -5.03 -7.15 22.09
C GLU A 234 -3.92 -7.87 22.89
N GLU A 235 -3.31 -7.19 23.86
CA GLU A 235 -2.29 -7.76 24.74
C GLU A 235 -2.86 -8.94 25.56
N ASP A 236 -4.02 -8.73 26.19
CA ASP A 236 -4.70 -9.77 26.98
C ASP A 236 -5.15 -10.95 26.13
N LEU A 237 -5.57 -10.69 24.88
CA LEU A 237 -5.96 -11.72 23.93
C LEU A 237 -4.75 -12.60 23.57
N PHE A 238 -3.56 -12.02 23.39
CA PHE A 238 -2.33 -12.78 23.19
C PHE A 238 -1.89 -13.53 24.45
N LEU A 239 -2.06 -12.94 25.64
CA LEU A 239 -1.81 -13.63 26.91
C LEU A 239 -2.75 -14.82 27.09
N ALA A 240 -4.04 -14.65 26.80
CA ALA A 240 -5.05 -15.71 26.82
C ALA A 240 -4.73 -16.81 25.79
N ALA A 241 -4.31 -16.43 24.58
CA ALA A 241 -3.86 -17.35 23.54
C ALA A 241 -2.61 -18.16 23.92
N ARG A 242 -1.72 -17.57 24.71
CA ARG A 242 -0.54 -18.24 25.29
C ARG A 242 -0.92 -19.16 26.45
N ALA A 243 -1.90 -18.77 27.27
CA ALA A 243 -2.39 -19.57 28.38
C ALA A 243 -3.19 -20.79 27.90
N TRP A 244 -3.99 -20.65 26.83
CA TRP A 244 -4.77 -21.73 26.25
C TRP A 244 -4.87 -21.63 24.72
N ASN A 245 -4.44 -22.70 24.04
CA ASN A 245 -4.43 -22.80 22.58
C ASN A 245 -5.83 -22.67 21.93
N GLY A 246 -6.92 -22.80 22.69
CA GLY A 246 -8.28 -22.56 22.18
C GLY A 246 -8.47 -21.12 21.69
N PHE A 247 -7.98 -20.12 22.44
CA PHE A 247 -7.99 -18.74 22.00
C PHE A 247 -7.11 -18.52 20.77
N SER A 248 -5.92 -19.14 20.71
CA SER A 248 -5.08 -19.12 19.49
C SER A 248 -5.84 -19.64 18.26
N ARG A 249 -6.64 -20.70 18.42
CA ARG A 249 -7.48 -21.26 17.35
C ARG A 249 -8.60 -20.30 16.94
N LEU A 250 -9.30 -19.70 17.90
CA LEU A 250 -10.38 -18.75 17.64
C LEU A 250 -9.88 -17.50 16.94
N ILE A 251 -8.78 -16.92 17.41
CA ILE A 251 -8.15 -15.73 16.82
C ILE A 251 -7.87 -15.95 15.32
N ARG A 252 -7.28 -17.10 14.98
CA ARG A 252 -6.96 -17.46 13.59
C ARG A 252 -8.20 -17.84 12.77
N ARG A 253 -9.12 -18.61 13.34
CA ARG A 253 -10.32 -19.11 12.66
C ARG A 253 -11.29 -17.99 12.31
N TYR A 254 -11.45 -17.02 13.21
CA TYR A 254 -12.39 -15.92 13.08
C TYR A 254 -11.73 -14.58 12.73
N ASN A 255 -10.43 -14.59 12.41
CA ASN A 255 -9.67 -13.40 11.99
C ASN A 255 -9.87 -12.20 12.95
N ILE A 256 -9.79 -12.44 14.26
CA ILE A 256 -10.19 -11.46 15.29
C ILE A 256 -9.34 -10.20 15.21
N ILE A 257 -8.01 -10.33 15.12
CA ILE A 257 -7.08 -9.20 15.01
C ILE A 257 -7.41 -8.36 13.77
N ARG A 258 -7.51 -9.01 12.61
CA ARG A 258 -7.87 -8.33 11.37
C ARG A 258 -9.22 -7.62 11.47
N THR A 259 -10.22 -8.25 12.06
CA THR A 259 -11.55 -7.66 12.25
C THR A 259 -11.48 -6.34 13.03
N ARG A 260 -10.57 -6.23 14.01
CA ARG A 260 -10.32 -4.99 14.77
C ARG A 260 -9.57 -3.94 13.96
N GLU A 261 -8.67 -4.35 13.09
CA GLU A 261 -7.89 -3.45 12.21
C GLU A 261 -8.73 -2.86 11.06
N LEU A 262 -9.81 -3.54 10.66
CA LEU A 262 -10.69 -3.12 9.55
C LEU A 262 -11.64 -1.99 9.96
N GLN A 263 -11.06 -0.80 10.18
CA GLN A 263 -11.75 0.40 10.61
C GLN A 263 -11.42 1.61 9.75
N CYS A 264 -12.34 2.58 9.72
CA CYS A 264 -12.07 3.88 9.12
C CYS A 264 -10.93 4.58 9.86
N PHE A 265 -9.89 5.00 9.15
CA PHE A 265 -8.73 5.62 9.81
C PHE A 265 -9.08 6.93 10.53
N THR A 266 -10.08 7.69 10.04
CA THR A 266 -10.56 8.94 10.64
C THR A 266 -11.48 8.69 11.84
N LEU A 267 -12.51 7.85 11.67
CA LEU A 267 -13.58 7.68 12.65
C LEU A 267 -13.32 6.53 13.65
N LYS A 268 -12.31 5.67 13.41
CA LYS A 268 -11.95 4.49 14.21
C LYS A 268 -13.14 3.59 14.57
N ARG A 269 -14.03 3.42 13.59
CA ARG A 269 -15.16 2.48 13.64
C ARG A 269 -15.05 1.48 12.51
N GLY A 270 -15.42 0.24 12.81
CA GLY A 270 -15.27 -0.91 11.93
C GLY A 270 -16.31 -1.03 10.82
N PHE A 271 -16.08 -1.95 9.90
CA PHE A 271 -16.99 -2.26 8.79
C PHE A 271 -18.36 -2.81 9.20
N LYS A 272 -18.53 -3.21 10.47
CA LYS A 272 -19.85 -3.61 11.00
C LYS A 272 -20.81 -2.42 11.05
N ASP A 273 -20.27 -1.24 11.37
CA ASP A 273 -21.04 -0.01 11.58
C ASP A 273 -20.99 0.95 10.40
N LEU A 274 -19.85 1.00 9.70
CA LEU A 274 -19.59 1.97 8.66
C LEU A 274 -19.45 1.29 7.28
N ASP A 275 -19.81 2.04 6.25
CA ASP A 275 -19.55 1.69 4.87
C ASP A 275 -18.11 2.06 4.52
N LEU A 276 -17.20 1.10 4.67
CA LEU A 276 -15.78 1.27 4.36
C LEU A 276 -15.42 1.05 2.88
N GLY A 277 -14.41 1.79 2.43
CA GLY A 277 -13.78 1.69 1.13
C GLY A 277 -12.39 2.31 1.18
N ILE A 278 -11.83 2.67 0.03
CA ILE A 278 -10.51 3.30 -0.10
C ILE A 278 -10.58 4.60 -0.88
N GLY A 279 -9.70 5.54 -0.52
CA GLY A 279 -9.45 6.73 -1.32
C GLY A 279 -8.64 6.39 -2.57
N VAL A 280 -9.08 6.83 -3.75
CA VAL A 280 -8.44 6.59 -5.04
C VAL A 280 -8.07 7.91 -5.70
N HIS A 281 -6.78 8.06 -6.01
CA HIS A 281 -6.26 9.12 -6.86
C HIS A 281 -6.29 8.66 -8.32
N ALA A 282 -6.89 9.45 -9.21
CA ALA A 282 -6.94 9.12 -10.63
C ALA A 282 -6.68 10.37 -11.49
N THR A 283 -5.75 10.25 -12.43
CA THR A 283 -5.37 11.33 -13.36
C THR A 283 -5.16 10.79 -14.78
N THR A 284 -5.38 11.65 -15.78
CA THR A 284 -5.13 11.36 -17.21
C THR A 284 -3.76 11.81 -17.68
N ARG A 285 -3.05 12.65 -16.91
CA ARG A 285 -1.77 13.26 -17.30
C ARG A 285 -0.81 13.38 -16.10
N PRO A 286 0.11 12.42 -15.90
CA PRO A 286 0.18 11.11 -16.58
C PRO A 286 -1.01 10.21 -16.22
N ARG A 287 -1.36 9.24 -17.07
CA ARG A 287 -2.41 8.26 -16.75
C ARG A 287 -1.97 7.44 -15.54
N ALA A 288 -2.69 7.53 -14.43
CA ALA A 288 -2.40 6.79 -13.21
C ALA A 288 -3.66 6.59 -12.37
N ILE A 289 -3.75 5.42 -11.72
CA ILE A 289 -4.72 5.12 -10.67
C ILE A 289 -3.90 4.64 -9.46
N LYS A 290 -4.03 5.32 -8.32
CA LYS A 290 -3.25 5.03 -7.11
C LYS A 290 -4.14 5.06 -5.87
N SER A 291 -3.78 4.30 -4.85
CA SER A 291 -4.37 4.38 -3.52
C SER A 291 -3.34 3.91 -2.49
N GLU A 292 -3.46 4.41 -1.26
CA GLU A 292 -2.72 3.85 -0.13
C GLU A 292 -3.41 2.64 0.48
N PHE A 293 -4.62 2.29 0.06
CA PHE A 293 -5.44 1.24 0.70
C PHE A 293 -5.70 1.49 2.20
N ASP A 294 -5.65 2.76 2.62
CA ASP A 294 -6.13 3.17 3.95
C ASP A 294 -7.66 3.15 3.94
N LEU A 295 -8.26 2.35 4.84
CA LEU A 295 -9.71 2.23 4.91
C LEU A 295 -10.32 3.54 5.41
N ILE A 296 -11.28 4.06 4.64
CA ILE A 296 -12.02 5.27 4.96
C ILE A 296 -13.52 5.02 4.74
N SER A 297 -14.35 5.52 5.65
CA SER A 297 -15.80 5.40 5.50
C SER A 297 -16.33 6.35 4.44
N ARG A 298 -17.46 5.98 3.85
CA ARG A 298 -18.26 6.88 3.01
C ARG A 298 -18.55 8.20 3.73
N ASP A 299 -18.91 8.16 5.01
CA ASP A 299 -19.21 9.37 5.80
C ASP A 299 -18.01 10.30 5.94
N ALA A 300 -16.82 9.76 6.23
CA ALA A 300 -15.60 10.56 6.29
C ALA A 300 -15.26 11.21 4.94
N TYR A 301 -15.53 10.51 3.85
CA TYR A 301 -15.31 11.02 2.50
C TYR A 301 -16.39 12.04 2.07
N ASP A 302 -17.67 11.69 2.10
CA ASP A 302 -18.76 12.51 1.55
C ASP A 302 -19.17 13.65 2.50
N LEU A 303 -19.22 13.43 3.81
CA LEU A 303 -19.73 14.42 4.78
C LEU A 303 -18.64 15.32 5.35
N TYR A 304 -17.46 14.76 5.60
CA TYR A 304 -16.34 15.47 6.25
C TYR A 304 -15.22 15.87 5.29
N ASP A 305 -15.41 15.67 3.98
CA ASP A 305 -14.48 16.02 2.90
C ASP A 305 -13.03 15.56 3.13
N VAL A 306 -12.84 14.39 3.75
CA VAL A 306 -11.49 13.83 3.92
C VAL A 306 -10.96 13.38 2.55
N ARG A 307 -9.86 13.99 2.10
CA ARG A 307 -9.27 13.81 0.75
C ARG A 307 -7.79 13.43 0.76
N ARG A 308 -7.24 13.08 1.93
CA ARG A 308 -5.82 12.71 2.09
C ARG A 308 -5.71 11.40 2.87
N SER A 309 -4.83 10.53 2.42
CA SER A 309 -4.51 9.28 3.09
C SER A 309 -3.65 9.51 4.33
N ILE A 310 -3.36 8.45 5.09
CA ILE A 310 -2.51 8.53 6.28
C ILE A 310 -1.10 9.04 5.91
N GLN A 311 -0.60 8.63 4.74
CA GLN A 311 0.71 9.02 4.23
C GLN A 311 0.66 10.25 3.29
N GLY A 312 -0.45 10.99 3.32
CA GLY A 312 -0.58 12.28 2.62
C GLY A 312 -0.94 12.20 1.14
N LEU A 313 -1.18 11.00 0.58
CA LEU A 313 -1.66 10.84 -0.79
C LEU A 313 -3.03 11.51 -0.91
N ARG A 314 -3.12 12.56 -1.72
CA ARG A 314 -4.39 13.18 -2.07
C ARG A 314 -5.20 12.24 -2.97
N PHE A 315 -6.49 12.10 -2.69
CA PHE A 315 -7.41 11.32 -3.50
C PHE A 315 -8.72 12.09 -3.74
N GLU A 316 -9.31 11.88 -4.92
CA GLU A 316 -10.53 12.55 -5.35
C GLU A 316 -11.74 11.62 -5.32
N TYR A 317 -11.51 10.31 -5.39
CA TYR A 317 -12.56 9.31 -5.51
C TYR A 317 -12.57 8.37 -4.30
N TRP A 318 -13.75 7.82 -3.99
CA TRP A 318 -13.93 6.77 -3.00
C TRP A 318 -14.42 5.51 -3.69
N LEU A 319 -13.76 4.38 -3.43
CA LEU A 319 -14.10 3.07 -3.98
C LEU A 319 -14.50 2.12 -2.85
N PRO A 320 -15.76 1.64 -2.79
CA PRO A 320 -16.15 0.64 -1.81
C PRO A 320 -15.42 -0.68 -2.05
N LEU A 321 -15.09 -1.38 -0.96
CA LEU A 321 -14.44 -2.70 -1.01
C LEU A 321 -15.35 -3.78 -0.42
N PRO A 322 -15.38 -5.00 -0.96
CA PRO A 322 -16.05 -6.12 -0.29
C PRO A 322 -15.25 -6.58 0.93
N ILE A 323 -15.74 -6.30 2.14
CA ILE A 323 -15.10 -6.73 3.40
C ILE A 323 -15.82 -7.92 4.01
N SER A 324 -17.14 -7.90 4.08
CA SER A 324 -17.96 -9.06 4.45
C SER A 324 -19.18 -9.06 3.55
N GLU A 325 -19.91 -10.17 3.46
CA GLU A 325 -21.11 -10.25 2.64
C GLU A 325 -22.14 -9.18 3.03
N LYS A 326 -22.41 -9.05 4.34
CA LYS A 326 -23.31 -8.01 4.88
C LYS A 326 -22.83 -6.59 4.59
N HIS A 327 -21.52 -6.34 4.60
CA HIS A 327 -20.97 -5.02 4.27
C HIS A 327 -21.06 -4.76 2.76
N TRP A 328 -20.73 -5.75 1.93
CA TRP A 328 -20.83 -5.67 0.48
C TRP A 328 -22.26 -5.38 0.02
N ASP A 329 -23.26 -6.03 0.61
CA ASP A 329 -24.68 -5.77 0.33
C ASP A 329 -25.09 -4.31 0.53
N ARG A 330 -24.48 -3.61 1.49
CA ARG A 330 -24.74 -2.19 1.74
C ARG A 330 -24.08 -1.30 0.69
N VAL A 331 -22.84 -1.60 0.31
CA VAL A 331 -22.01 -0.69 -0.49
C VAL A 331 -22.03 -0.95 -2.00
N ARG A 332 -22.42 -2.16 -2.44
CA ARG A 332 -22.29 -2.58 -3.86
C ARG A 332 -23.13 -1.78 -4.84
N LYS A 333 -24.23 -1.16 -4.39
CA LYS A 333 -25.15 -0.42 -5.28
C LYS A 333 -24.48 0.75 -6.00
N ASP A 334 -23.48 1.36 -5.37
CA ASP A 334 -22.81 2.55 -5.91
C ASP A 334 -21.56 2.20 -6.72
N ILE A 335 -21.19 0.92 -6.83
CA ILE A 335 -19.90 0.50 -7.39
C ILE A 335 -19.73 0.95 -8.84
N ASP A 336 -20.78 0.89 -9.65
CA ASP A 336 -20.73 1.25 -11.07
C ASP A 336 -20.49 2.73 -11.26
N GLU A 337 -21.18 3.56 -10.48
CA GLU A 337 -21.01 5.01 -10.54
C GLU A 337 -19.58 5.38 -10.15
N ARG A 338 -19.08 4.82 -9.04
CA ARG A 338 -17.73 5.11 -8.53
C ARG A 338 -16.64 4.62 -9.50
N LEU A 339 -16.75 3.41 -10.03
CA LEU A 339 -15.80 2.89 -11.02
C LEU A 339 -15.83 3.67 -12.34
N ASN A 340 -17.02 4.09 -12.81
CA ASN A 340 -17.13 4.94 -14.00
C ASN A 340 -16.48 6.31 -13.79
N ALA A 341 -16.62 6.91 -12.61
CA ALA A 341 -15.94 8.17 -12.27
C ALA A 341 -14.41 8.01 -12.31
N ILE A 342 -13.89 6.95 -11.69
CA ILE A 342 -12.47 6.60 -11.73
C ILE A 342 -12.00 6.32 -13.15
N ALA A 343 -12.79 5.62 -13.97
CA ALA A 343 -12.46 5.31 -15.36
C ALA A 343 -12.25 6.59 -16.17
N ARG A 344 -13.19 7.54 -16.09
CA ARG A 344 -13.10 8.83 -16.79
C ARG A 344 -11.89 9.63 -16.32
N ALA A 345 -11.65 9.67 -15.02
CA ALA A 345 -10.55 10.43 -14.41
C ALA A 345 -9.17 9.84 -14.70
N GLY A 346 -9.08 8.51 -14.73
CA GLY A 346 -7.86 7.77 -15.09
C GLY A 346 -7.67 7.60 -16.60
N GLY A 347 -8.60 8.08 -17.43
CA GLY A 347 -8.55 7.92 -18.89
C GLY A 347 -8.54 6.45 -19.31
N VAL A 348 -9.30 5.61 -18.60
CA VAL A 348 -9.46 4.18 -18.87
C VAL A 348 -10.63 3.98 -19.81
N ASP A 349 -10.33 3.55 -21.03
CA ASP A 349 -11.33 3.08 -21.98
C ASP A 349 -11.71 1.63 -21.69
N GLY A 350 -12.98 1.26 -21.90
CA GLY A 350 -13.46 -0.11 -21.80
C GLY A 350 -14.61 -0.30 -20.80
N THR A 351 -14.72 -1.52 -20.28
CA THR A 351 -15.72 -1.94 -19.29
C THR A 351 -15.24 -1.68 -17.86
N LEU A 352 -16.12 -1.82 -16.87
CA LEU A 352 -15.81 -1.56 -15.46
C LEU A 352 -14.70 -2.46 -14.90
N ASP A 353 -14.65 -3.72 -15.31
CA ASP A 353 -13.58 -4.66 -14.99
C ASP A 353 -12.21 -4.18 -15.50
N THR A 354 -12.16 -3.44 -16.61
CA THR A 354 -10.93 -2.86 -17.15
C THR A 354 -10.32 -1.83 -16.19
N VAL A 355 -11.15 -1.12 -15.40
CA VAL A 355 -10.65 -0.21 -14.35
C VAL A 355 -9.90 -1.00 -13.28
N ILE A 356 -10.46 -2.13 -12.85
CA ILE A 356 -9.85 -2.98 -11.83
C ILE A 356 -8.59 -3.64 -12.37
N TYR A 357 -8.59 -4.13 -13.62
CA TYR A 357 -7.39 -4.68 -14.24
C TYR A 357 -6.26 -3.65 -14.33
N ASN A 358 -6.57 -2.40 -14.71
CA ASN A 358 -5.58 -1.33 -14.70
C ASN A 358 -5.07 -1.06 -13.28
N PHE A 359 -5.96 -0.98 -12.30
CA PHE A 359 -5.58 -0.67 -10.93
C PHE A 359 -4.70 -1.76 -10.31
N MET A 360 -5.08 -3.04 -10.46
CA MET A 360 -4.27 -4.17 -10.02
C MET A 360 -2.91 -4.21 -10.72
N ASN A 361 -2.87 -3.90 -12.02
CA ASN A 361 -1.60 -3.82 -12.76
C ASN A 361 -0.71 -2.67 -12.27
N GLU A 362 -1.28 -1.50 -11.95
CA GLU A 362 -0.54 -0.35 -11.41
C GLU A 362 0.12 -0.62 -10.06
N ILE A 363 -0.52 -1.39 -9.16
CA ILE A 363 0.12 -1.82 -7.90
C ILE A 363 1.44 -2.53 -8.19
N VAL A 364 1.44 -3.45 -9.16
CA VAL A 364 2.61 -4.23 -9.52
C VAL A 364 3.70 -3.38 -10.18
N VAL A 365 3.30 -2.44 -11.06
CA VAL A 365 4.22 -1.50 -11.69
C VAL A 365 4.92 -0.62 -10.64
N GLN A 366 4.17 -0.12 -9.65
CA GLN A 366 4.72 0.72 -8.58
C GLN A 366 5.74 -0.06 -7.73
N LEU A 367 5.39 -1.29 -7.32
CA LEU A 367 6.32 -2.18 -6.62
C LEU A 367 7.61 -2.41 -7.40
N SER A 368 7.52 -2.64 -8.72
CA SER A 368 8.69 -2.86 -9.56
C SER A 368 9.53 -1.61 -9.77
N THR A 369 8.91 -0.43 -9.83
CA THR A 369 9.60 0.83 -10.11
C THR A 369 10.40 1.29 -8.90
N SER A 370 9.83 1.18 -7.70
CA SER A 370 10.55 1.56 -6.47
C SER A 370 11.74 0.67 -6.17
N ALA A 371 11.65 -0.62 -6.50
CA ALA A 371 12.82 -1.50 -6.44
C ALA A 371 13.96 -1.01 -7.37
N ALA A 372 13.63 -0.49 -8.56
CA ALA A 372 14.63 0.07 -9.47
C ALA A 372 15.21 1.41 -8.97
N GLU A 373 14.40 2.25 -8.33
CA GLU A 373 14.89 3.49 -7.70
C GLU A 373 15.88 3.22 -6.56
N LEU A 374 15.59 2.23 -5.72
CA LEU A 374 16.51 1.75 -4.67
C LEU A 374 17.85 1.26 -5.23
N GLU A 375 17.82 0.50 -6.32
CA GLU A 375 19.04 0.06 -7.04
C GLU A 375 19.85 1.26 -7.55
N SER A 376 19.19 2.29 -8.10
CA SER A 376 19.88 3.46 -8.65
C SER A 376 20.54 4.34 -7.57
N ARG A 377 19.95 4.42 -6.37
CA ARG A 377 20.49 5.19 -5.23
C ARG A 377 21.78 4.61 -4.65
N GLN A 378 22.07 3.34 -4.92
CA GLN A 378 23.33 2.70 -4.52
C GLN A 378 24.51 3.07 -5.42
N THR A 379 24.28 3.85 -6.50
CA THR A 379 25.35 4.43 -7.32
C THR A 379 25.57 5.91 -6.93
N PRO A 380 26.79 6.33 -6.54
CA PRO A 380 27.04 7.70 -6.14
C PRO A 380 27.06 8.60 -7.37
N ARG A 381 25.92 9.18 -7.72
CA ARG A 381 25.86 10.35 -8.60
C ARG A 381 25.47 11.56 -7.76
N HIS A 382 26.33 12.56 -7.79
CA HIS A 382 26.14 13.86 -7.16
C HIS A 382 24.90 14.54 -7.78
N VAL A 383 23.78 14.55 -7.06
CA VAL A 383 22.59 15.32 -7.45
C VAL A 383 22.73 16.72 -6.83
N PRO A 384 22.54 17.82 -7.58
CA PRO A 384 22.53 19.16 -7.01
C PRO A 384 21.43 19.27 -5.94
N TYR A 385 21.80 19.77 -4.77
CA TYR A 385 20.90 19.97 -3.65
C TYR A 385 19.89 21.08 -4.01
N LEU A 386 18.64 20.70 -4.27
CA LEU A 386 17.52 21.63 -4.48
C LEU A 386 16.69 21.73 -3.18
N PRO A 387 16.36 22.94 -2.69
CA PRO A 387 15.58 23.13 -1.45
C PRO A 387 14.20 22.46 -1.48
N SER A 388 13.79 21.88 -0.34
CA SER A 388 12.57 21.07 -0.16
C SER A 388 11.27 21.73 -0.66
N TYR A 389 11.13 23.05 -0.48
CA TYR A 389 9.93 23.80 -0.85
C TYR A 389 9.72 23.97 -2.38
N MET A 390 10.71 23.63 -3.21
CA MET A 390 10.60 23.64 -4.68
C MET A 390 10.32 22.24 -5.26
N ARG A 391 10.28 21.18 -4.44
CA ARG A 391 9.80 19.86 -4.88
C ARG A 391 8.28 19.85 -4.88
N GLN A 392 7.68 20.20 -6.01
CA GLN A 392 6.37 19.66 -6.37
C GLN A 392 6.57 18.19 -6.76
N ASP A 393 6.92 17.34 -5.79
CA ASP A 393 6.92 15.90 -6.00
C ASP A 393 5.46 15.50 -6.29
N ALA A 394 5.22 14.93 -7.48
CA ALA A 394 3.92 14.33 -7.80
C ALA A 394 3.53 13.38 -6.66
N PRO A 395 2.24 13.31 -6.25
CA PRO A 395 1.81 12.43 -5.16
C PRO A 395 2.39 11.02 -5.30
N LYS A 396 3.33 10.69 -4.41
CA LYS A 396 4.02 9.40 -4.37
C LYS A 396 3.25 8.50 -3.44
N SER A 397 2.85 7.33 -3.94
CA SER A 397 2.32 6.29 -3.09
C SER A 397 3.46 5.65 -2.31
N THR A 398 3.18 5.30 -1.06
CA THR A 398 4.12 4.71 -0.11
C THR A 398 4.00 3.18 0.01
N LEU A 399 3.20 2.56 -0.87
CA LEU A 399 3.13 1.10 -1.09
C LEU A 399 4.48 0.42 -1.41
N THR A 400 5.54 1.23 -1.53
CA THR A 400 6.87 0.91 -2.00
C THR A 400 7.82 0.48 -0.87
N HIS A 401 7.51 0.83 0.38
CA HIS A 401 8.27 0.44 1.58
C HIS A 401 7.63 -0.74 2.37
N ALA A 402 6.43 -1.19 1.99
CA ALA A 402 5.70 -2.24 2.69
C ALA A 402 5.07 -3.23 1.68
N SER A 403 5.82 -4.27 1.29
CA SER A 403 5.33 -5.33 0.39
C SER A 403 4.01 -5.94 0.87
N GLU A 404 3.78 -5.98 2.19
CA GLU A 404 2.56 -6.49 2.81
C GLU A 404 1.31 -5.68 2.45
N LYS A 405 1.33 -4.36 2.60
CA LYS A 405 0.18 -3.51 2.26
C LYS A 405 -0.18 -3.58 0.78
N ALA A 406 0.82 -3.71 -0.09
CA ALA A 406 0.60 -3.88 -1.52
C ALA A 406 -0.01 -5.25 -1.87
N ILE A 407 0.39 -6.31 -1.17
CA ILE A 407 -0.26 -7.63 -1.28
C ILE A 407 -1.72 -7.52 -0.83
N GLU A 408 -1.98 -6.92 0.33
CA GLU A 408 -3.33 -6.77 0.84
C GLU A 408 -4.22 -5.95 -0.10
N GLY A 409 -3.72 -4.82 -0.60
CA GLY A 409 -4.43 -4.01 -1.58
C GLY A 409 -4.74 -4.78 -2.88
N TYR A 410 -3.79 -5.62 -3.33
CA TYR A 410 -4.02 -6.50 -4.48
C TYR A 410 -5.13 -7.52 -4.20
N PHE A 411 -5.15 -8.16 -3.03
CA PHE A 411 -6.20 -9.10 -2.64
C PHE A 411 -7.56 -8.43 -2.45
N GLN A 412 -7.61 -7.19 -1.94
CA GLN A 412 -8.83 -6.40 -1.85
C GLN A 412 -9.42 -6.11 -3.25
N LEU A 413 -8.58 -5.71 -4.20
CA LEU A 413 -9.02 -5.51 -5.59
C LEU A 413 -9.39 -6.82 -6.28
N PHE A 414 -8.67 -7.91 -6.01
CA PHE A 414 -9.03 -9.24 -6.52
C PHE A 414 -10.38 -9.70 -5.97
N HIS A 415 -10.66 -9.44 -4.68
CA HIS A 415 -11.94 -9.76 -4.07
C HIS A 415 -13.08 -8.94 -4.70
N LEU A 416 -12.84 -7.64 -4.97
CA LEU A 416 -13.78 -6.79 -5.71
C LEU A 416 -14.03 -7.34 -7.13
N LEU A 417 -12.97 -7.68 -7.87
CA LEU A 417 -13.09 -8.29 -9.19
C LEU A 417 -13.92 -9.58 -9.14
N LEU A 418 -13.70 -10.42 -8.15
CA LEU A 418 -14.40 -11.69 -8.01
C LEU A 418 -15.88 -11.49 -7.66
N CYS A 419 -16.20 -10.53 -6.77
CA CYS A 419 -17.59 -10.17 -6.50
C CYS A 419 -18.31 -9.71 -7.77
N LEU A 420 -17.69 -8.82 -8.55
CA LEU A 420 -18.26 -8.36 -9.81
C LEU A 420 -18.37 -9.48 -10.84
N ALA A 421 -17.39 -10.38 -10.93
CA ALA A 421 -17.40 -11.50 -11.86
C ALA A 421 -18.54 -12.50 -11.55
N ILE A 422 -18.87 -12.71 -10.26
CA ILE A 422 -20.02 -13.53 -9.86
C ILE A 422 -21.34 -12.82 -10.14
N GLU A 423 -21.42 -11.52 -9.88
CA GLU A 423 -22.62 -10.73 -10.17
C GLU A 423 -22.84 -10.52 -11.68
N ARG A 424 -21.77 -10.63 -12.49
CA ARG A 424 -21.76 -10.36 -13.94
C ARG A 424 -20.97 -11.44 -14.67
N PRO A 425 -21.63 -12.55 -15.08
CA PRO A 425 -20.98 -13.66 -15.78
C PRO A 425 -20.22 -13.24 -17.05
N SER A 426 -20.65 -12.14 -17.71
CA SER A 426 -19.99 -11.58 -18.88
C SER A 426 -18.51 -11.24 -18.66
N ILE A 427 -18.09 -10.95 -17.42
CA ILE A 427 -16.69 -10.67 -17.09
C ILE A 427 -15.83 -11.94 -17.25
N VAL A 428 -16.33 -13.08 -16.73
CA VAL A 428 -15.65 -14.38 -16.86
C VAL A 428 -15.68 -14.86 -18.31
N GLU A 429 -16.81 -14.68 -19.01
CA GLU A 429 -16.93 -15.01 -20.43
C GLU A 429 -15.93 -14.22 -21.29
N HIS A 430 -15.77 -12.92 -21.01
CA HIS A 430 -14.80 -12.07 -21.68
C HIS A 430 -13.36 -12.54 -21.39
N ALA A 431 -13.01 -12.80 -20.13
CA ALA A 431 -11.71 -13.32 -19.74
C ALA A 431 -11.37 -14.65 -20.46
N ASN A 432 -12.32 -15.60 -20.45
CA ASN A 432 -12.20 -16.89 -21.13
C ASN A 432 -12.04 -16.71 -22.65
N SER A 433 -12.81 -15.81 -23.27
CA SER A 433 -12.72 -15.51 -24.72
C SER A 433 -11.36 -14.93 -25.09
N MET A 434 -10.84 -13.98 -24.30
CA MET A 434 -9.55 -13.35 -24.53
C MET A 434 -8.39 -14.34 -24.41
N LEU A 435 -8.43 -15.24 -23.42
CA LEU A 435 -7.41 -16.28 -23.24
C LEU A 435 -7.43 -17.29 -24.39
N LYS A 436 -8.62 -17.74 -24.82
CA LYS A 436 -8.76 -18.64 -25.98
C LYS A 436 -8.20 -18.01 -27.26
N LYS A 437 -8.59 -16.77 -27.58
CA LYS A 437 -8.04 -16.03 -28.73
C LYS A 437 -6.52 -15.92 -28.68
N PHE A 438 -5.96 -15.67 -27.49
CA PHE A 438 -4.51 -15.59 -27.32
C PHE A 438 -3.82 -16.96 -27.56
N ILE A 439 -4.42 -18.05 -27.05
CA ILE A 439 -3.95 -19.42 -27.31
C ILE A 439 -3.97 -19.71 -28.81
N ASP A 440 -5.08 -19.37 -29.49
CA ASP A 440 -5.31 -19.57 -30.92
C ASP A 440 -4.44 -18.69 -31.84
N GLY A 441 -3.61 -17.81 -31.26
CA GLY A 441 -2.58 -17.06 -31.99
C GLY A 441 -2.88 -15.57 -32.20
N GLN A 442 -4.05 -15.07 -31.78
CA GLN A 442 -4.38 -13.63 -31.81
C GLN A 442 -3.70 -12.91 -30.64
N ARG A 443 -2.39 -12.68 -30.78
CA ARG A 443 -1.50 -12.21 -29.69
C ARG A 443 -1.03 -10.78 -29.84
N ASP A 444 -1.32 -10.15 -30.97
CA ASP A 444 -0.79 -8.82 -31.27
C ASP A 444 -1.39 -7.72 -30.38
N LYS A 445 -0.85 -6.50 -30.47
CA LYS A 445 -1.29 -5.35 -29.66
C LYS A 445 -2.71 -4.88 -29.99
N GLN A 446 -3.24 -5.21 -31.17
CA GLN A 446 -4.63 -4.88 -31.51
C GLN A 446 -5.58 -5.88 -30.84
N ALA A 447 -5.25 -7.17 -30.91
CA ALA A 447 -6.04 -8.24 -30.29
C ALA A 447 -5.95 -8.21 -28.75
N VAL A 448 -4.74 -8.02 -28.20
CA VAL A 448 -4.49 -7.97 -26.75
C VAL A 448 -3.68 -6.72 -26.43
N PRO A 449 -4.33 -5.58 -26.13
CA PRO A 449 -3.63 -4.32 -25.87
C PRO A 449 -2.68 -4.36 -24.66
N ASN A 450 -3.07 -5.08 -23.60
CA ASN A 450 -2.33 -5.13 -22.35
C ASN A 450 -2.17 -6.58 -21.85
N LEU A 451 -0.92 -7.08 -21.80
CA LEU A 451 -0.62 -8.43 -21.31
C LEU A 451 -0.80 -8.58 -19.80
N GLY A 452 -0.65 -7.51 -19.03
CA GLY A 452 -0.92 -7.50 -17.59
C GLY A 452 -2.40 -7.74 -17.28
N HIS A 453 -3.30 -7.15 -18.09
CA HIS A 453 -4.74 -7.44 -17.99
C HIS A 453 -5.03 -8.92 -18.26
N LEU A 454 -4.42 -9.50 -19.29
CA LEU A 454 -4.58 -10.91 -19.61
C LEU A 454 -4.11 -11.83 -18.46
N LEU A 455 -2.99 -11.46 -17.80
CA LEU A 455 -2.49 -12.18 -16.62
C LEU A 455 -3.44 -12.07 -15.40
N ILE A 456 -4.13 -10.95 -15.23
CA ILE A 456 -5.15 -10.78 -14.19
C ILE A 456 -6.43 -11.58 -14.53
N MET A 457 -6.83 -11.59 -15.80
CA MET A 457 -7.98 -12.37 -16.29
C MET A 457 -7.82 -13.87 -15.99
N ILE A 458 -6.59 -14.40 -16.01
CA ILE A 458 -6.30 -15.79 -15.64
C ILE A 458 -6.84 -16.12 -14.23
N LEU A 459 -6.80 -15.18 -13.29
CA LEU A 459 -7.20 -15.41 -11.90
C LEU A 459 -8.69 -15.75 -11.76
N ILE A 460 -9.52 -15.27 -12.68
CA ILE A 460 -10.97 -15.50 -12.72
C ILE A 460 -11.41 -16.40 -13.87
N SER A 461 -10.49 -16.87 -14.70
CA SER A 461 -10.80 -17.71 -15.86
C SER A 461 -10.91 -19.19 -15.47
N ASP A 462 -11.61 -19.94 -16.33
CA ASP A 462 -11.69 -21.40 -16.28
C ASP A 462 -10.66 -22.07 -17.21
N VAL A 463 -9.87 -21.27 -17.93
CA VAL A 463 -8.84 -21.76 -18.85
C VAL A 463 -7.59 -22.15 -18.07
N ASP A 464 -7.15 -23.40 -18.22
CA ASP A 464 -5.92 -23.86 -17.59
C ASP A 464 -4.69 -23.22 -18.24
N VAL A 465 -3.73 -22.85 -17.39
CA VAL A 465 -2.48 -22.22 -17.86
C VAL A 465 -1.48 -23.31 -18.24
N SER A 466 -1.38 -23.57 -19.54
CA SER A 466 -0.41 -24.51 -20.08
C SER A 466 1.00 -23.90 -20.18
N GLU A 467 1.99 -24.76 -20.40
CA GLU A 467 3.36 -24.34 -20.67
C GLU A 467 3.44 -23.49 -21.95
N GLU A 468 2.65 -23.85 -22.96
CA GLU A 468 2.54 -23.15 -24.25
C GLU A 468 1.97 -21.73 -24.08
N LEU A 469 0.94 -21.56 -23.25
CA LEU A 469 0.40 -20.24 -22.93
C LEU A 469 1.46 -19.37 -22.25
N THR A 470 2.20 -19.94 -21.29
CA THR A 470 3.27 -19.23 -20.57
C THR A 470 4.41 -18.81 -21.52
N LYS A 471 4.85 -19.73 -22.41
CA LYS A 471 5.83 -19.43 -23.47
C LYS A 471 5.34 -18.35 -24.42
N ALA A 472 4.07 -18.39 -24.82
CA ALA A 472 3.46 -17.40 -25.71
C ALA A 472 3.40 -16.00 -25.06
N LEU A 473 3.03 -15.93 -23.79
CA LEU A 473 3.04 -14.69 -22.99
C LEU A 473 4.43 -14.09 -22.91
N ILE A 474 5.45 -14.90 -22.60
CA ILE A 474 6.84 -14.44 -22.52
C ILE A 474 7.34 -13.99 -23.89
N LYS A 475 7.09 -14.76 -24.96
CA LYS A 475 7.47 -14.37 -26.33
C LYS A 475 6.89 -13.02 -26.70
N GLU A 476 5.60 -12.82 -26.48
CA GLU A 476 4.94 -11.56 -26.82
C GLU A 476 5.44 -10.40 -25.95
N ALA A 477 5.73 -10.64 -24.66
CA ALA A 477 6.29 -9.62 -23.77
C ALA A 477 7.69 -9.18 -24.19
N VAL A 478 8.60 -10.13 -24.48
CA VAL A 478 9.96 -9.84 -24.96
C VAL A 478 9.88 -9.08 -26.29
N THR A 479 9.03 -9.52 -27.21
CA THR A 479 8.84 -8.87 -28.52
C THR A 479 8.35 -7.43 -28.37
N ARG A 480 7.35 -7.16 -27.52
CA ARG A 480 6.84 -5.79 -27.28
C ARG A 480 7.85 -4.87 -26.59
N ASN A 481 8.76 -5.43 -25.79
CA ASN A 481 9.79 -4.65 -25.09
C ASN A 481 10.91 -4.17 -26.03
N VAL A 482 11.04 -4.74 -27.24
CA VAL A 482 12.13 -4.40 -28.18
C VAL A 482 12.15 -2.90 -28.50
N VAL A 483 10.99 -2.26 -28.69
CA VAL A 483 10.95 -0.80 -28.99
C VAL A 483 11.56 0.01 -27.85
N TRP A 484 11.24 -0.32 -26.60
CA TRP A 484 11.76 0.38 -25.43
C TRP A 484 13.23 0.06 -25.14
N MET A 485 13.66 -1.15 -25.49
CA MET A 485 15.05 -1.57 -25.41
C MET A 485 15.93 -0.75 -26.37
N LEU A 486 15.52 -0.65 -27.63
CA LEU A 486 16.31 0.01 -28.68
C LEU A 486 16.15 1.53 -28.70
N GLU A 487 15.00 2.08 -28.28
CA GLU A 487 14.77 3.53 -28.35
C GLU A 487 15.81 4.31 -27.52
N PRO A 488 16.42 5.37 -28.08
CA PRO A 488 17.38 6.22 -27.37
C PRO A 488 16.87 6.82 -26.05
N LEU A 489 17.80 7.13 -25.15
CA LEU A 489 17.52 7.91 -23.93
C LEU A 489 17.02 9.33 -24.30
N PRO A 490 16.13 9.94 -23.49
CA PRO A 490 15.54 9.42 -22.26
C PRO A 490 14.24 8.60 -22.49
N LYS A 491 13.83 8.36 -23.74
CA LYS A 491 12.55 7.70 -24.05
C LYS A 491 12.57 6.19 -23.84
N GLY A 492 13.68 5.54 -24.18
CA GLY A 492 13.90 4.10 -23.96
C GLY A 492 15.15 3.81 -23.15
N LYS A 493 15.78 2.66 -23.41
CA LYS A 493 17.03 2.22 -22.75
C LYS A 493 18.29 2.55 -23.54
N GLY A 494 18.16 2.95 -24.80
CA GLY A 494 19.28 3.32 -25.66
C GLY A 494 20.23 2.17 -26.00
N MET A 495 19.77 0.92 -25.94
CA MET A 495 20.57 -0.27 -26.27
C MET A 495 20.58 -0.52 -27.78
N LEU A 496 21.04 0.47 -28.54
CA LEU A 496 21.05 0.48 -30.01
C LEU A 496 21.83 -0.71 -30.60
N GLU A 497 22.87 -1.12 -29.90
CA GLU A 497 23.75 -2.24 -30.25
C GLU A 497 23.00 -3.56 -30.39
N LEU A 498 21.89 -3.75 -29.66
CA LEU A 498 21.08 -4.97 -29.74
C LEU A 498 20.26 -5.08 -31.04
N SER A 499 20.22 -4.01 -31.85
CA SER A 499 19.65 -4.04 -33.20
C SER A 499 20.55 -4.72 -34.24
N PHE A 500 21.84 -4.91 -33.93
CA PHE A 500 22.73 -5.72 -34.75
C PHE A 500 22.35 -7.20 -34.62
N MET A 501 22.19 -7.93 -35.72
CA MET A 501 21.83 -9.34 -35.73
C MET A 501 23.11 -10.18 -35.84
N GLU A 502 23.69 -10.60 -34.72
CA GLU A 502 24.93 -11.39 -34.72
C GLU A 502 24.76 -12.71 -35.48
N THR A 503 25.85 -13.27 -36.02
CA THR A 503 25.88 -14.60 -36.64
C THR A 503 26.18 -15.72 -35.64
N SER A 504 26.90 -15.41 -34.56
CA SER A 504 27.31 -16.37 -33.55
C SER A 504 26.12 -17.18 -33.01
N ALA A 505 26.34 -18.48 -32.77
CA ALA A 505 25.30 -19.34 -32.23
C ALA A 505 24.84 -18.88 -30.83
N ILE A 506 25.78 -18.38 -30.01
CA ILE A 506 25.56 -17.91 -28.64
C ILE A 506 26.04 -16.46 -28.53
N SER A 507 25.25 -15.61 -27.88
CA SER A 507 25.62 -14.24 -27.52
C SER A 507 25.26 -13.99 -26.06
N ASP A 508 26.23 -14.13 -25.16
CA ASP A 508 26.04 -13.89 -23.72
C ASP A 508 25.67 -12.43 -23.46
N TYR A 509 26.24 -11.48 -24.22
CA TYR A 509 25.86 -10.08 -24.17
C TYR A 509 24.37 -9.87 -24.49
N ARG A 510 23.84 -10.47 -25.56
CA ARG A 510 22.41 -10.33 -25.90
C ARG A 510 21.53 -10.92 -24.80
N LEU A 511 21.91 -12.08 -24.25
CA LEU A 511 21.19 -12.71 -23.14
C LEU A 511 21.10 -11.78 -21.93
N GLU A 512 22.21 -11.16 -21.54
CA GLU A 512 22.27 -10.26 -20.39
C GLU A 512 21.54 -8.93 -20.66
N ARG A 513 21.85 -8.25 -21.76
CA ARG A 513 21.39 -6.89 -22.02
C ARG A 513 19.91 -6.84 -22.39
N THR A 514 19.41 -7.83 -23.12
CA THR A 514 17.96 -7.97 -23.37
C THR A 514 17.20 -8.22 -22.06
N PHE A 515 17.81 -8.94 -21.11
CA PHE A 515 17.20 -9.12 -19.79
C PHE A 515 17.11 -7.80 -19.03
N ILE A 516 18.22 -7.07 -18.94
CA ILE A 516 18.30 -5.76 -18.26
C ILE A 516 17.30 -4.77 -18.86
N ALA A 517 17.15 -4.75 -20.18
CA ALA A 517 16.19 -3.86 -20.85
C ALA A 517 14.73 -4.11 -20.45
N GLY A 518 14.36 -5.39 -20.28
CA GLY A 518 12.99 -5.82 -19.97
C GLY A 518 12.69 -6.05 -18.49
N LYS A 519 13.66 -5.80 -17.58
CA LYS A 519 13.61 -6.16 -16.15
C LYS A 519 12.30 -5.77 -15.46
N THR A 520 11.81 -4.55 -15.67
CA THR A 520 10.54 -4.06 -15.09
C THR A 520 9.33 -4.91 -15.54
N SER A 521 9.24 -5.21 -16.83
CA SER A 521 8.17 -6.04 -17.38
C SER A 521 8.26 -7.48 -16.85
N TYR A 522 9.47 -8.03 -16.71
CA TYR A 522 9.67 -9.38 -16.20
C TYR A 522 9.30 -9.50 -14.71
N ARG A 523 9.61 -8.49 -13.89
CA ARG A 523 9.15 -8.40 -12.49
C ARG A 523 7.63 -8.45 -12.38
N LEU A 524 6.94 -7.71 -13.24
CA LEU A 524 5.48 -7.71 -13.30
C LEU A 524 4.92 -9.10 -13.65
N PHE A 525 5.53 -9.77 -14.63
CA PHE A 525 5.12 -11.12 -15.02
C PHE A 525 5.35 -12.15 -13.91
N MET A 526 6.50 -12.10 -13.24
CA MET A 526 6.78 -13.00 -12.11
C MET A 526 5.83 -12.76 -10.95
N PHE A 527 5.50 -11.49 -10.63
CA PHE A 527 4.52 -11.16 -9.60
C PHE A 527 3.13 -11.71 -9.92
N LEU A 528 2.63 -11.47 -11.13
CA LEU A 528 1.30 -11.94 -11.52
C LEU A 528 1.25 -13.48 -11.60
N ASN A 529 2.35 -14.12 -12.01
CA ASN A 529 2.51 -15.57 -11.98
C ASN A 529 2.53 -16.13 -10.54
N LEU A 530 3.17 -15.43 -9.59
CA LEU A 530 3.13 -15.75 -8.16
C LEU A 530 1.70 -15.65 -7.62
N MET A 531 0.99 -14.55 -7.92
CA MET A 531 -0.42 -14.37 -7.53
C MET A 531 -1.30 -15.50 -8.06
N ARG A 532 -1.12 -15.89 -9.33
CA ARG A 532 -1.82 -17.04 -9.92
C ARG A 532 -1.55 -18.33 -9.15
N LYS A 533 -0.28 -18.63 -8.84
CA LYS A 533 0.08 -19.85 -8.10
C LYS A 533 -0.61 -19.90 -6.73
N ILE A 534 -0.65 -18.78 -6.03
CA ILE A 534 -1.28 -18.67 -4.70
C ILE A 534 -2.79 -18.82 -4.78
N VAL A 535 -3.44 -18.12 -5.72
CA VAL A 535 -4.88 -18.26 -5.94
C VAL A 535 -5.22 -19.70 -6.31
N ASN A 536 -4.44 -20.33 -7.19
CA ASN A 536 -4.65 -21.73 -7.57
C ASN A 536 -4.45 -22.69 -6.40
N GLN A 537 -3.40 -22.52 -5.60
CA GLN A 537 -3.17 -23.32 -4.40
C GLN A 537 -4.32 -23.17 -3.41
N ALA A 538 -4.80 -21.95 -3.18
CA ALA A 538 -5.93 -21.69 -2.29
C ALA A 538 -7.25 -22.28 -2.80
N ARG A 539 -7.38 -22.48 -4.12
CA ARG A 539 -8.55 -23.13 -4.74
C ARG A 539 -8.50 -24.65 -4.65
N THR A 540 -7.33 -25.25 -4.47
CA THR A 540 -7.19 -26.71 -4.51
C THR A 540 -7.29 -27.31 -3.11
N PHE A 541 -8.17 -28.29 -2.92
CA PHE A 541 -8.30 -29.03 -1.65
C PHE A 541 -8.54 -30.52 -1.91
N THR A 542 -8.21 -31.36 -0.95
CA THR A 542 -8.49 -32.80 -0.99
C THR A 542 -9.83 -33.06 -0.31
N ASP A 543 -10.74 -33.73 -1.00
CA ASP A 543 -12.02 -34.14 -0.42
C ASP A 543 -11.85 -35.35 0.52
N LYS A 544 -12.95 -35.75 1.17
CA LYS A 544 -12.96 -36.86 2.15
C LYS A 544 -12.56 -38.20 1.53
N ASP A 545 -12.70 -38.34 0.22
CA ASP A 545 -12.41 -39.54 -0.54
C ASP A 545 -10.97 -39.55 -1.10
N GLY A 546 -10.17 -38.52 -0.78
CA GLY A 546 -8.79 -38.39 -1.22
C GLY A 546 -8.62 -37.77 -2.61
N ASN A 547 -9.69 -37.29 -3.25
CA ASN A 547 -9.62 -36.68 -4.57
C ASN A 547 -9.30 -35.18 -4.48
N THR A 548 -8.47 -34.71 -5.41
CA THR A 548 -8.14 -33.29 -5.53
C THR A 548 -9.28 -32.55 -6.23
N GLN A 549 -9.93 -31.65 -5.51
CA GLN A 549 -11.01 -30.79 -5.99
C GLN A 549 -10.53 -29.33 -6.14
N LYS A 550 -11.17 -28.58 -7.03
CA LYS A 550 -10.93 -27.15 -7.26
C LYS A 550 -12.16 -26.35 -6.87
N MET A 551 -11.99 -25.34 -6.02
CA MET A 551 -13.05 -24.40 -5.65
C MET A 551 -13.60 -23.70 -6.89
N THR A 552 -14.93 -23.61 -6.94
CA THR A 552 -15.65 -22.71 -7.84
C THR A 552 -15.28 -21.26 -7.53
N LEU A 553 -15.50 -20.34 -8.47
CA LEU A 553 -15.29 -18.91 -8.23
C LEU A 553 -16.17 -18.38 -7.09
N GLN A 554 -17.38 -18.93 -6.94
CA GLN A 554 -18.28 -18.58 -5.84
C GLN A 554 -17.71 -19.02 -4.48
N GLN A 555 -17.24 -20.26 -4.36
CA GLN A 555 -16.60 -20.74 -3.14
C GLN A 555 -15.34 -19.93 -2.78
N LEU A 556 -14.54 -19.55 -3.78
CA LEU A 556 -13.37 -18.69 -3.58
C LEU A 556 -13.76 -17.29 -3.07
N ARG A 557 -14.85 -16.72 -3.58
CA ARG A 557 -15.41 -15.44 -3.11
C ARG A 557 -15.86 -15.56 -1.65
N ASP A 558 -16.59 -16.61 -1.33
CA ASP A 558 -17.12 -16.82 0.02
C ASP A 558 -16.00 -17.06 1.04
N GLU A 559 -14.90 -17.71 0.63
CA GLU A 559 -13.67 -17.80 1.42
C GLU A 559 -13.01 -16.42 1.63
N LEU A 560 -12.97 -15.56 0.61
CA LEU A 560 -12.46 -14.20 0.77
C LEU A 560 -13.34 -13.34 1.67
N PHE A 561 -14.68 -13.51 1.65
CA PHE A 561 -15.56 -12.88 2.62
C PHE A 561 -15.28 -13.33 4.06
N ARG A 562 -15.05 -14.64 4.28
CA ARG A 562 -14.68 -15.18 5.60
C ARG A 562 -13.35 -14.64 6.13
N ARG A 563 -12.45 -14.26 5.23
CA ARG A 563 -11.14 -13.66 5.57
C ARG A 563 -11.10 -12.14 5.43
N HIS A 564 -12.23 -11.50 5.18
CA HIS A 564 -12.30 -10.06 4.98
C HIS A 564 -11.34 -9.51 3.90
N GLY A 565 -11.31 -10.19 2.76
CA GLY A 565 -10.44 -9.86 1.63
C GLY A 565 -8.96 -10.09 1.89
N ALA A 566 -8.57 -10.76 2.98
CA ALA A 566 -7.17 -11.09 3.25
C ALA A 566 -6.64 -12.15 2.27
N PRO A 567 -5.31 -12.15 2.04
CA PRO A 567 -4.65 -13.32 1.48
C PRO A 567 -4.85 -14.57 2.36
N PRO A 568 -4.64 -15.79 1.82
CA PRO A 568 -4.64 -17.00 2.63
C PRO A 568 -3.67 -16.93 3.82
N ASN A 569 -4.02 -17.62 4.91
CA ASN A 569 -3.20 -17.63 6.13
C ASN A 569 -1.75 -18.07 5.84
N GLY A 570 -0.77 -17.30 6.34
CA GLY A 570 0.65 -17.54 6.09
C GLY A 570 1.14 -17.13 4.69
N ALA A 571 0.23 -16.83 3.75
CA ALA A 571 0.60 -16.46 2.40
C ALA A 571 1.17 -15.04 2.33
N ALA A 572 0.75 -14.10 3.18
CA ALA A 572 1.27 -12.72 3.20
C ALA A 572 2.80 -12.67 3.43
N ALA A 573 3.29 -13.36 4.47
CA ALA A 573 4.72 -13.42 4.78
C ALA A 573 5.54 -14.13 3.69
N SER A 574 5.02 -15.27 3.20
CA SER A 574 5.62 -16.00 2.07
C SER A 574 5.66 -15.15 0.80
N MET A 575 4.60 -14.39 0.52
CA MET A 575 4.53 -13.47 -0.62
C MET A 575 5.49 -12.32 -0.49
N ALA A 576 5.57 -11.70 0.69
CA ALA A 576 6.50 -10.61 0.92
C ALA A 576 7.94 -11.08 0.66
N GLN A 577 8.29 -12.30 1.07
CA GLN A 577 9.58 -12.90 0.74
C GLN A 577 9.72 -13.18 -0.77
N ALA A 578 8.76 -13.83 -1.41
CA ALA A 578 8.83 -14.13 -2.84
C ALA A 578 8.91 -12.87 -3.71
N ILE A 579 8.25 -11.78 -3.30
CA ILE A 579 8.36 -10.47 -3.96
C ILE A 579 9.76 -9.89 -3.81
N ARG A 580 10.37 -10.00 -2.62
CA ARG A 580 11.78 -9.63 -2.43
C ARG A 580 12.69 -10.47 -3.34
N ASP A 581 12.45 -11.78 -3.43
CA ASP A 581 13.24 -12.66 -4.29
C ASP A 581 13.12 -12.27 -5.78
N ILE A 582 11.91 -11.91 -6.23
CA ILE A 582 11.67 -11.37 -7.59
C ILE A 582 12.48 -10.09 -7.86
N GLN A 583 12.75 -9.27 -6.85
CA GLN A 583 13.58 -8.07 -7.01
C GLN A 583 15.04 -8.44 -7.31
N TYR A 584 15.56 -9.54 -6.76
CA TYR A 584 16.94 -9.98 -6.98
C TYR A 584 17.16 -10.74 -8.30
N VAL A 585 16.10 -11.11 -9.02
CA VAL A 585 16.21 -11.79 -10.31
C VAL A 585 16.93 -10.91 -11.33
N SER A 586 18.04 -11.43 -11.88
CA SER A 586 18.97 -10.66 -12.71
C SER A 586 19.25 -11.26 -14.09
N ASN A 587 18.67 -12.43 -14.42
CA ASN A 587 18.90 -13.11 -15.69
C ASN A 587 17.73 -14.00 -16.14
N PHE A 588 17.75 -14.41 -17.41
CA PHE A 588 16.71 -15.27 -18.00
C PHE A 588 16.55 -16.64 -17.32
N PRO A 589 17.61 -17.39 -16.95
CA PRO A 589 17.46 -18.65 -16.23
C PRO A 589 16.62 -18.53 -14.95
N GLN A 590 16.92 -17.53 -14.11
CA GLN A 590 16.16 -17.27 -12.88
C GLN A 590 14.72 -16.83 -13.18
N PHE A 591 14.53 -15.98 -14.19
CA PHE A 591 13.20 -15.54 -14.62
C PHE A 591 12.33 -16.71 -15.12
N LEU A 592 12.86 -17.55 -16.00
CA LEU A 592 12.12 -18.71 -16.52
C LEU A 592 11.79 -19.71 -15.42
N ALA A 593 12.72 -19.97 -14.49
CA ALA A 593 12.46 -20.80 -13.32
C ALA A 593 11.29 -20.26 -12.47
N ASN A 594 11.24 -18.95 -12.22
CA ASN A 594 10.11 -18.31 -11.53
C ASN A 594 8.79 -18.46 -12.29
N MET A 595 8.85 -18.37 -13.63
CA MET A 595 7.72 -18.61 -14.52
C MET A 595 7.33 -20.10 -14.65
N GLY A 596 8.10 -21.02 -14.05
CA GLY A 596 7.84 -22.46 -14.13
C GLY A 596 8.27 -23.10 -15.44
N LEU A 597 9.24 -22.50 -16.14
CA LEU A 597 9.77 -22.98 -17.41
C LEU A 597 11.25 -23.37 -17.28
N PRO A 598 11.69 -24.47 -17.93
CA PRO A 598 13.11 -24.77 -18.04
C PRO A 598 13.79 -23.78 -18.99
N MET A 599 15.06 -23.47 -18.72
CA MET A 599 15.89 -22.66 -19.62
C MET A 599 16.25 -23.50 -20.86
N PRO A 600 15.92 -23.04 -22.09
CA PRO A 600 16.43 -23.67 -23.31
C PRO A 600 17.95 -23.54 -23.38
N ASN A 601 18.60 -24.35 -24.23
CA ASN A 601 20.04 -24.17 -24.46
C ASN A 601 20.33 -22.72 -24.94
N LYS A 602 21.52 -22.20 -24.61
CA LYS A 602 21.88 -20.80 -24.88
C LYS A 602 21.78 -20.43 -26.35
N ALA A 603 22.08 -21.36 -27.28
CA ALA A 603 22.04 -21.10 -28.72
C ALA A 603 20.61 -20.91 -29.24
N ASN A 604 19.69 -21.78 -28.81
CA ASN A 604 18.28 -21.69 -29.13
C ASN A 604 17.66 -20.42 -28.54
N PHE A 605 18.02 -20.07 -27.30
CA PHE A 605 17.50 -18.86 -26.66
C PHE A 605 18.07 -17.58 -27.27
N THR A 606 19.36 -17.56 -27.66
CA THR A 606 19.96 -16.46 -28.42
C THR A 606 19.24 -16.26 -29.75
N THR A 607 18.95 -17.36 -30.45
CA THR A 607 18.18 -17.33 -31.70
C THR A 607 16.76 -16.82 -31.49
N PHE A 608 16.10 -17.25 -30.42
CA PHE A 608 14.81 -16.73 -30.00
C PHE A 608 14.85 -15.21 -29.77
N LEU A 609 15.83 -14.68 -29.03
CA LEU A 609 15.94 -13.24 -28.78
C LEU A 609 16.17 -12.45 -30.08
N ARG A 610 17.03 -12.93 -30.99
CA ARG A 610 17.17 -12.33 -32.33
C ARG A 610 15.85 -12.33 -33.09
N GLN A 611 15.11 -13.44 -33.03
CA GLN A 611 13.82 -13.55 -33.68
C GLN A 611 12.79 -12.57 -33.07
N THR A 612 12.79 -12.33 -31.76
CA THR A 612 11.88 -11.33 -31.17
C THR A 612 12.15 -9.91 -31.66
N VAL A 613 13.42 -9.57 -31.99
CA VAL A 613 13.72 -8.28 -32.62
C VAL A 613 13.11 -8.20 -34.01
N LYS A 614 13.29 -9.24 -34.85
CA LYS A 614 12.67 -9.31 -36.18
C LYS A 614 11.15 -9.29 -36.11
N ASP A 615 10.55 -10.14 -35.27
CA ASP A 615 9.10 -10.21 -35.05
C ASP A 615 8.54 -8.85 -34.59
N SER A 616 9.28 -8.08 -33.79
CA SER A 616 8.85 -6.73 -33.37
C SER A 616 8.76 -5.76 -34.54
N MET A 617 9.69 -5.86 -35.49
CA MET A 617 9.70 -5.04 -36.71
C MET A 617 8.58 -5.47 -37.66
N ASP A 618 8.44 -6.79 -37.87
CA ASP A 618 7.44 -7.36 -38.78
C ASP A 618 6.01 -7.09 -38.29
N LYS A 619 5.78 -7.12 -36.97
CA LYS A 619 4.50 -6.76 -36.33
C LYS A 619 4.25 -5.25 -36.28
N GLY A 620 5.21 -4.43 -36.70
CA GLY A 620 5.11 -2.96 -36.65
C GLY A 620 5.13 -2.39 -35.22
N TYR A 621 5.67 -3.11 -34.24
CA TYR A 621 5.92 -2.56 -32.90
C TYR A 621 7.16 -1.67 -32.89
N SER A 622 8.10 -1.96 -33.77
CA SER A 622 9.34 -1.23 -33.98
C SER A 622 9.57 -1.03 -35.47
N ARG A 623 10.53 -0.16 -35.82
CA ARG A 623 11.09 -0.05 -37.18
C ARG A 623 12.61 -0.11 -37.12
N TRP A 624 13.23 -0.57 -38.21
CA TRP A 624 14.68 -0.53 -38.36
C TRP A 624 15.15 0.92 -38.52
N ALA A 625 15.68 1.50 -37.44
CA ALA A 625 16.27 2.84 -37.48
C ALA A 625 17.74 2.84 -37.93
N LEU A 626 18.41 1.68 -37.84
CA LEU A 626 19.80 1.47 -38.21
C LEU A 626 19.91 0.35 -39.24
N GLN A 627 20.82 0.53 -40.19
CA GLN A 627 21.32 -0.55 -41.03
C GLN A 627 22.31 -1.41 -40.22
N GLN A 628 22.50 -2.67 -40.64
CA GLN A 628 23.31 -3.62 -39.86
C GLN A 628 24.79 -3.22 -39.74
N ASP A 629 25.35 -2.54 -40.74
CA ASP A 629 26.71 -1.98 -40.73
C ASP A 629 26.90 -0.88 -39.65
N ALA A 630 25.88 -0.04 -39.45
CA ALA A 630 25.86 0.99 -38.43
C ALA A 630 25.53 0.42 -37.04
N ALA A 631 24.65 -0.58 -36.96
CA ALA A 631 24.38 -1.29 -35.72
C ALA A 631 25.62 -2.05 -35.22
N LEU A 632 26.43 -2.60 -36.14
CA LEU A 632 27.71 -3.24 -35.84
C LEU A 632 28.70 -2.25 -35.19
N ASP A 633 28.75 -1.00 -35.65
CA ASP A 633 29.60 0.04 -35.04
C ASP A 633 29.25 0.26 -33.56
N PHE A 634 27.94 0.40 -33.24
CA PHE A 634 27.48 0.46 -31.85
C PHE A 634 27.80 -0.83 -31.07
N ARG A 635 27.69 -2.00 -31.72
CA ARG A 635 27.99 -3.29 -31.09
C ARG A 635 29.47 -3.43 -30.73
N LEU A 636 30.39 -3.06 -31.62
CA LEU A 636 31.83 -3.14 -31.38
C LEU A 636 32.32 -2.19 -30.27
N VAL A 637 31.60 -1.08 -30.03
CA VAL A 637 31.89 -0.20 -28.88
C VAL A 637 31.60 -0.89 -27.55
N GLU A 638 30.49 -1.63 -27.48
CA GLU A 638 30.05 -2.30 -26.25
C GLU A 638 30.65 -3.70 -26.06
N ASP A 639 30.94 -4.41 -27.15
CA ASP A 639 31.54 -5.74 -27.18
C ASP A 639 32.53 -5.83 -28.35
N PRO A 640 33.80 -5.46 -28.14
CA PRO A 640 34.84 -5.46 -29.18
C PRO A 640 35.14 -6.84 -29.77
N ASN A 641 34.70 -7.92 -29.11
CA ASN A 641 34.98 -9.29 -29.50
C ASN A 641 33.81 -9.94 -30.27
N VAL A 642 32.76 -9.19 -30.59
CA VAL A 642 31.62 -9.72 -31.35
C VAL A 642 32.07 -10.22 -32.74
N GLU A 643 31.52 -11.36 -33.16
CA GLU A 643 31.79 -11.91 -34.49
C GLU A 643 31.27 -10.97 -35.57
N VAL A 644 32.14 -10.64 -36.54
CA VAL A 644 31.82 -9.81 -37.68
C VAL A 644 31.59 -10.70 -38.90
N PRO A 645 30.41 -10.64 -39.56
CA PRO A 645 30.16 -11.39 -40.78
C PRO A 645 31.18 -11.09 -41.86
N GLU A 646 31.59 -12.11 -42.62
CA GLU A 646 32.57 -11.96 -43.69
C GLU A 646 32.13 -10.88 -44.70
N GLY A 647 33.02 -9.92 -44.98
CA GLY A 647 32.76 -8.80 -45.88
C GLY A 647 31.96 -7.63 -45.29
N MET A 648 31.45 -7.72 -44.06
CA MET A 648 30.78 -6.60 -43.39
C MET A 648 31.81 -5.67 -42.74
N GLN A 649 31.68 -4.36 -42.98
CA GLN A 649 32.52 -3.34 -42.36
C GLN A 649 31.67 -2.41 -41.48
N PRO A 650 32.13 -2.05 -40.27
CA PRO A 650 31.40 -1.13 -39.42
C PRO A 650 31.35 0.25 -40.07
N ARG A 651 30.15 0.85 -40.11
CA ARG A 651 29.94 2.19 -40.66
C ARG A 651 29.52 3.14 -39.54
N ARG A 652 30.38 4.10 -39.23
CA ARG A 652 30.10 5.11 -38.22
C ARG A 652 28.81 5.87 -38.56
N TYR A 653 27.87 5.88 -37.62
CA TYR A 653 26.61 6.60 -37.82
C TYR A 653 26.86 8.11 -37.71
N GLY A 654 26.66 8.84 -38.82
CA GLY A 654 26.99 10.27 -38.93
C GLY A 654 26.00 11.23 -38.23
N GLY A 655 24.87 10.75 -37.74
CA GLY A 655 23.89 11.54 -36.99
C GLY A 655 24.03 11.35 -35.47
N GLY A 656 23.52 12.27 -34.67
CA GLY A 656 23.43 12.05 -33.21
C GLY A 656 22.44 10.93 -32.88
N ALA A 657 22.77 10.05 -31.93
CA ALA A 657 21.89 8.96 -31.49
C ALA A 657 20.49 9.44 -31.05
N SER A 658 20.39 10.70 -30.59
CA SER A 658 19.13 11.37 -30.23
C SER A 658 18.16 11.61 -31.40
N HIS A 659 18.63 11.54 -32.65
CA HIS A 659 17.80 11.69 -33.84
C HIS A 659 17.23 10.36 -34.36
N LEU A 660 17.69 9.22 -33.81
CA LEU A 660 17.15 7.90 -34.12
C LEU A 660 15.83 7.70 -33.36
N SER A 661 14.91 6.97 -33.99
CA SER A 661 13.73 6.47 -33.29
C SER A 661 13.30 5.15 -33.90
N PHE A 662 13.19 4.13 -33.04
CA PHE A 662 12.69 2.80 -33.35
C PHE A 662 11.17 2.74 -33.25
N PHE A 663 10.49 3.80 -32.78
CA PHE A 663 9.05 3.91 -32.91
C PHE A 663 8.63 4.03 -34.39
N PRO A 664 7.58 3.31 -34.82
CA PRO A 664 7.06 3.37 -36.19
C PRO A 664 6.73 4.80 -36.66
N ASP A 665 6.17 5.64 -35.79
CA ASP A 665 5.73 7.01 -36.10
C ASP A 665 6.82 8.09 -35.92
N GLY A 666 8.10 7.71 -35.87
CA GLY A 666 9.22 8.66 -35.80
C GLY A 666 9.25 9.49 -34.51
N GLY A 667 8.69 8.97 -33.41
CA GLY A 667 8.77 9.60 -32.09
C GLY A 667 7.83 10.78 -31.86
N ARG A 668 6.87 11.06 -32.76
CA ARG A 668 5.77 12.01 -32.53
C ARG A 668 4.54 11.28 -31.96
N GLY A 669 4.50 11.12 -30.63
CA GLY A 669 3.25 10.79 -29.92
C GLY A 669 3.35 9.64 -28.92
N GLY A 670 3.97 9.88 -27.77
CA GLY A 670 3.91 8.98 -26.61
C GLY A 670 2.86 9.44 -25.61
N GLY A 671 1.58 9.28 -25.96
CA GLY A 671 0.47 9.62 -25.07
C GLY A 671 -0.88 9.52 -25.75
N ARG A 672 -1.17 8.38 -26.39
CA ARG A 672 -2.50 8.03 -26.92
C ARG A 672 -2.55 6.53 -27.21
N GLY A 673 -3.07 5.76 -26.27
CA GLY A 673 -3.88 4.61 -26.64
C GLY A 673 -5.21 5.12 -27.19
N GLY A 674 -5.75 4.43 -28.19
CA GLY A 674 -7.15 4.59 -28.62
C GLY A 674 -7.47 5.86 -29.41
N ARG A 675 -7.18 5.89 -30.70
CA ARG A 675 -8.08 6.58 -31.66
C ARG A 675 -8.36 5.65 -32.83
N GLY A 676 -9.54 5.04 -32.77
CA GLY A 676 -10.18 4.46 -33.94
C GLY A 676 -10.45 5.57 -34.94
N ASP A 677 -9.87 5.41 -36.12
CA ASP A 677 -10.04 6.30 -37.25
C ASP A 677 -11.46 6.11 -37.81
N ARG A 678 -12.34 7.10 -37.62
CA ARG A 678 -13.59 7.21 -38.38
C ARG A 678 -13.34 8.17 -39.53
N GLY A 679 -13.25 7.61 -40.72
CA GLY A 679 -13.16 8.35 -41.97
C GLY A 679 -14.31 9.36 -42.13
N GLY A 680 -13.94 10.61 -42.35
CA GLY A 680 -14.81 11.66 -42.88
C GLY A 680 -14.26 12.12 -44.22
N ARG A 681 -14.92 11.70 -45.31
CA ARG A 681 -14.65 12.19 -46.67
C ARG A 681 -14.86 13.70 -46.75
N GLY A 682 -14.07 14.33 -47.62
CA GLY A 682 -13.96 15.77 -47.74
C GLY A 682 -15.18 16.47 -48.34
N GLY A 683 -15.14 17.80 -48.17
CA GLY A 683 -16.05 18.75 -48.77
C GLY A 683 -15.47 20.14 -48.55
N GLY A 684 -14.73 20.64 -49.54
CA GLY A 684 -14.21 22.00 -49.55
C GLY A 684 -15.29 23.07 -49.79
N ARG A 685 -14.83 24.33 -49.84
CA ARG A 685 -15.55 25.62 -49.89
C ARG A 685 -15.88 26.14 -48.48
N GLY A 686 -15.62 27.39 -48.13
CA GLY A 686 -15.07 28.54 -48.82
C GLY A 686 -15.06 29.67 -47.80
N ARG A 687 -14.13 30.62 -47.95
CA ARG A 687 -14.08 31.84 -47.16
C ARG A 687 -15.43 32.57 -47.23
N ASP A 688 -15.96 32.99 -46.09
CA ASP A 688 -16.63 34.29 -46.06
C ASP A 688 -16.58 34.97 -44.69
N ARG A 689 -16.35 36.28 -44.75
CA ARG A 689 -16.30 37.23 -43.64
C ARG A 689 -17.68 37.89 -43.52
N GLY A 690 -18.22 37.99 -42.31
CA GLY A 690 -19.31 38.92 -41.94
C GLY A 690 -19.66 38.73 -40.46
N ARG A 691 -19.31 39.64 -39.56
CA ARG A 691 -20.03 40.86 -39.12
C ARG A 691 -21.46 40.61 -38.58
N GLY A 692 -21.68 41.13 -37.36
CA GLY A 692 -22.99 41.30 -36.69
C GLY A 692 -23.36 40.08 -35.85
N GLY A 693 -23.72 40.17 -34.58
CA GLY A 693 -24.27 41.27 -33.79
C GLY A 693 -25.29 40.66 -32.83
N TYR A 694 -25.32 41.17 -31.60
CA TYR A 694 -26.07 40.72 -30.40
C TYR A 694 -25.41 39.66 -29.54
#